data_AF-A0A8C4R2D7-F1
#
_entry.id   AF-A0A8C4R2D7-F1
#
_cell.length_a   1.000
_cell.length_b   1.000
_cell.length_c   1.000
_cell.angle_alpha   90.00
_cell.angle_beta   90.00
_cell.angle_gamma   90.00
#
_symmetry.space_group_name_H-M   'P 1'
#
loop_
_entity.id
_entity.type
_entity.pdbx_description
1 polymer ?
#
loop_
_entity_poly.entity_id
_entity_poly.type
_entity_poly.pdbx_seq_one_letter_code
_entity_poly.pdbx_strand_id
1 'polypeptide(L)'
;MLYKHGRDMFPLAAIGRDAPVSVSDIVTLWVRILITASGSRETKMLGTQEFLFDMLRTLCKRRTNGGASLLPVATLPILLSPLLMALRHPMEAWSFERLHYIGDLLSCLANFNCGLSLLMHVPKDGPCPAKLVVEFSMKALSAHRLFSRLPSFCTMSCTALLDPFLAVCRCLAGSPTGLKFLELQKYPVCLSKTWREVSGWLERHLKSVARDVFWHKHLELISRMEEIVLQSLLSLAGTPCGLLLLQQSGALNAAVCRTFSRHTSALHPFLELVTLLSSSDVVVELLVGHNVPKRPHCTQTDVPASLPDLIGCLVLLDSDEKLGALLGYESAHSLGLRLVGAAVFSLDSLLLFETEFSLSTIVLKIQAESMLKGILDAPTLDRNRLLVQLGSLGGPGERHLPPHSLCTGDNLFPWPLFEAYPVPTAYAPIIDPCLLMQPECELLSFMQGMEKGNHDCIIQCKELFIKVLTESPSSLTPPVLMDFLEHLLPCLVEDATQEIIQCPNYTVIHDRLTVKPLSPVQELGVKMVTRYGQRIGLLKDSVKAEHDLTLLHQRAHALLSLQRHPIGMDAQPTSDLLQYKHDWFVSTMFLMAGGNMDRSWHLLCALAPLLATALLWPFRLHAAVHLPEPVAFSGLHPLLTCTGHLVESLVMSELPLLSSAFRMAGCSPAQLCQSWLYQLFLGLAGPG
;
A
#
# COMPACT_ATOMS: atom_id res chain seq x y z
N MET A 1 40.26 1.20 16.82
CA MET A 1 40.72 0.43 17.99
C MET A 1 40.85 1.36 19.20
N LEU A 2 39.83 1.48 20.05
CA LEU A 2 39.95 2.17 21.34
C LEU A 2 39.26 1.28 22.38
N TYR A 3 40.08 0.56 23.16
CA TYR A 3 39.75 -0.35 24.27
C TYR A 3 38.98 -1.65 23.96
N LYS A 4 39.71 -2.69 23.54
CA LYS A 4 39.21 -4.09 23.55
C LYS A 4 38.86 -4.60 24.96
N HIS A 5 39.48 -4.06 26.01
CA HIS A 5 39.30 -4.44 27.42
C HIS A 5 38.47 -3.43 28.25
N GLY A 6 37.83 -2.44 27.61
CA GLY A 6 37.13 -1.38 28.34
C GLY A 6 35.92 -1.88 29.17
N ARG A 7 35.34 -3.01 28.78
CA ARG A 7 34.25 -3.67 29.54
C ARG A 7 34.76 -4.34 30.82
N ASP A 8 36.02 -4.76 30.84
CA ASP A 8 36.66 -5.40 32.00
C ASP A 8 36.94 -4.39 33.13
N MET A 9 36.86 -3.09 32.84
CA MET A 9 36.93 -2.03 33.86
C MET A 9 35.65 -1.86 34.67
N PHE A 10 34.58 -2.59 34.32
CA PHE A 10 33.30 -2.52 35.02
C PHE A 10 33.00 -3.84 35.74
N PRO A 11 32.42 -3.77 36.94
CA PRO A 11 31.88 -2.57 37.59
C PRO A 11 32.95 -1.79 38.39
N LEU A 12 32.87 -0.46 38.38
CA LEU A 12 33.84 0.44 39.04
C LEU A 12 33.49 0.63 40.53
N ALA A 13 34.43 0.40 41.44
CA ALA A 13 34.24 0.75 42.85
C ALA A 13 34.27 2.27 43.03
N ALA A 14 33.18 2.88 43.48
CA ALA A 14 33.10 4.30 43.78
C ALA A 14 33.17 4.53 45.29
N ILE A 15 33.97 5.51 45.71
CA ILE A 15 34.14 5.86 47.13
C ILE A 15 32.78 6.32 47.69
N GLY A 16 32.30 5.63 48.74
CA GLY A 16 31.02 5.95 49.40
C GLY A 16 29.78 5.27 48.80
N ARG A 17 29.92 4.28 47.91
CA ARG A 17 28.81 3.45 47.41
C ARG A 17 29.07 1.98 47.72
N ASP A 18 28.12 1.32 48.39
CA ASP A 18 28.24 -0.10 48.76
C ASP A 18 28.17 -1.05 47.55
N ALA A 19 27.60 -0.59 46.43
CA ALA A 19 27.50 -1.33 45.17
C ALA A 19 28.40 -0.71 44.09
N PRO A 20 29.11 -1.53 43.29
CA PRO A 20 30.01 -1.04 42.26
C PRO A 20 29.21 -0.45 41.09
N VAL A 21 29.73 0.63 40.48
CA VAL A 21 29.10 1.38 39.39
C VAL A 21 29.15 0.55 38.11
N SER A 22 27.98 0.21 37.60
CA SER A 22 27.81 -0.50 36.33
C SER A 22 27.83 0.45 35.13
N VAL A 23 28.00 -0.10 33.92
CA VAL A 23 27.80 0.66 32.67
C VAL A 23 26.38 1.26 32.61
N SER A 24 25.38 0.55 33.15
CA SER A 24 24.00 1.03 33.23
C SER A 24 23.88 2.27 34.12
N ASP A 25 24.58 2.32 35.25
CA ASP A 25 24.60 3.49 36.13
C ASP A 25 25.20 4.71 35.43
N ILE A 26 26.27 4.54 34.64
CA ILE A 26 26.89 5.63 33.89
C ILE A 26 25.95 6.17 32.81
N VAL A 27 25.32 5.30 32.02
CA VAL A 27 24.36 5.73 30.99
C VAL A 27 23.17 6.45 31.65
N THR A 28 22.70 5.96 32.80
CA THR A 28 21.65 6.62 33.59
C THR A 28 22.07 8.01 34.04
N LEU A 29 23.32 8.17 34.48
CA LEU A 29 23.87 9.46 34.90
C LEU A 29 23.97 10.43 33.71
N TRP A 30 24.41 9.98 32.54
CA TRP A 30 24.47 10.82 31.33
C TRP A 30 23.09 11.34 30.93
N VAL A 31 22.06 10.48 30.96
CA VAL A 31 20.67 10.89 30.70
C VAL A 31 20.20 11.91 31.73
N ARG A 32 20.51 11.72 33.03
CA ARG A 32 20.16 12.70 34.07
C ARG A 32 20.83 14.04 33.83
N ILE A 33 22.13 14.07 33.52
CA ILE A 33 22.87 15.31 33.24
C ILE A 33 22.28 16.04 32.04
N LEU A 34 21.96 15.32 30.96
CA LEU A 34 21.33 15.89 29.77
C LEU A 34 19.99 16.58 30.10
N ILE A 35 19.21 16.01 31.02
CA ILE A 35 17.87 16.50 31.37
C ILE A 35 17.90 17.63 32.40
N THR A 36 18.78 17.55 33.41
CA THR A 36 18.81 18.50 34.53
C THR A 36 19.65 19.74 34.26
N ALA A 37 20.61 19.67 33.35
CA ALA A 37 21.51 20.77 33.08
C ALA A 37 20.69 21.97 32.54
N SER A 38 20.62 23.00 33.39
CA SER A 38 19.95 24.27 33.13
C SER A 38 21.05 25.24 32.75
N GLY A 39 20.86 25.99 31.66
CA GLY A 39 21.88 26.85 31.07
C GLY A 39 22.40 27.94 32.00
N SER A 40 23.23 27.57 32.98
CA SER A 40 24.08 28.50 33.70
C SER A 40 25.11 29.03 32.72
N ARG A 41 25.40 30.33 32.77
CA ARG A 41 26.35 30.99 31.86
C ARG A 41 27.75 30.33 31.85
N GLU A 42 28.10 29.59 32.90
CA GLU A 42 29.37 28.89 33.06
C GLU A 42 29.43 27.54 32.31
N THR A 43 28.30 26.89 32.01
CA THR A 43 28.27 25.58 31.32
C THR A 43 28.25 25.67 29.79
N LYS A 44 28.05 26.87 29.22
CA LYS A 44 28.21 27.12 27.78
C LYS A 44 29.65 27.01 27.29
N MET A 45 30.64 27.03 28.18
CA MET A 45 32.06 27.03 27.79
C MET A 45 32.60 25.67 27.30
N LEU A 46 31.85 24.56 27.38
CA LEU A 46 32.42 23.23 27.10
C LEU A 46 31.60 22.27 26.22
N GLY A 47 30.46 22.65 25.64
CA GLY A 47 29.71 21.76 24.73
C GLY A 47 29.30 20.41 25.35
N THR A 48 29.32 20.29 26.68
CA THR A 48 29.19 19.01 27.40
C THR A 48 27.84 18.34 27.14
N GLN A 49 26.77 19.13 26.97
CA GLN A 49 25.44 18.61 26.64
C GLN A 49 25.38 18.04 25.23
N GLU A 50 25.93 18.75 24.23
CA GLU A 50 25.99 18.28 22.84
C GLU A 50 26.84 17.01 22.72
N PHE A 51 27.99 16.98 23.40
CA PHE A 51 28.85 15.80 23.44
C PHE A 51 28.16 14.60 24.10
N LEU A 52 27.49 14.79 25.24
CA LEU A 52 26.71 13.74 25.89
C LEU A 52 25.54 13.26 25.02
N PHE A 53 24.86 14.18 24.36
CA PHE A 53 23.80 13.87 23.40
C PHE A 53 24.34 13.03 22.24
N ASP A 54 25.45 13.41 21.61
CA ASP A 54 26.06 12.65 20.51
C ASP A 54 26.53 11.26 20.93
N MET A 55 27.08 11.12 22.15
CA MET A 55 27.41 9.82 22.71
C MET A 55 26.17 8.95 22.91
N LEU A 56 25.12 9.47 23.53
CA LEU A 56 23.86 8.76 23.73
C LEU A 56 23.19 8.41 22.39
N ARG A 57 23.21 9.31 21.41
CA ARG A 57 22.71 9.08 20.05
C ARG A 57 23.47 7.96 19.36
N THR A 58 24.80 7.92 19.52
CA THR A 58 25.64 6.84 18.99
C THR A 58 25.33 5.51 19.67
N LEU A 59 25.06 5.49 20.97
CA LEU A 59 24.63 4.30 21.69
C LEU A 59 23.27 3.80 21.22
N CYS A 60 22.30 4.69 21.01
CA CYS A 60 20.99 4.34 20.43
C CYS A 60 21.11 3.72 19.03
N LYS A 61 22.13 4.11 18.25
CA LYS A 61 22.39 3.59 16.89
C LYS A 61 23.14 2.25 16.85
N ARG A 62 23.84 1.85 17.93
CA ARG A 62 24.71 0.66 17.94
C ARG A 62 24.01 -0.55 18.57
N ARG A 63 24.26 -1.73 18.00
CA ARG A 63 23.73 -3.02 18.46
C ARG A 63 24.80 -3.89 19.12
N THR A 64 24.37 -4.76 20.03
CA THR A 64 25.15 -5.93 20.46
C THR A 64 24.93 -7.10 19.50
N ASN A 65 25.84 -8.09 19.48
CA ASN A 65 25.73 -9.28 18.61
C ASN A 65 24.43 -10.09 18.81
N GLY A 66 23.69 -9.86 19.90
CA GLY A 66 22.37 -10.46 20.18
C GLY A 66 21.17 -9.55 19.91
N GLY A 67 21.33 -8.42 19.22
CA GLY A 67 20.23 -7.54 18.82
C GLY A 67 19.62 -6.67 19.94
N ALA A 68 20.07 -6.79 21.18
CA ALA A 68 19.61 -5.96 22.29
C ALA A 68 20.12 -4.51 22.19
N SER A 69 19.26 -3.55 22.53
CA SER A 69 19.62 -2.13 22.68
C SER A 69 20.69 -1.98 23.77
N LEU A 70 21.67 -1.10 23.53
CA LEU A 70 22.69 -0.74 24.52
C LEU A 70 22.12 0.18 25.61
N LEU A 71 20.92 0.72 25.44
CA LEU A 71 20.26 1.56 26.43
C LEU A 71 19.56 0.68 27.48
N PRO A 72 19.91 0.78 28.78
CA PRO A 72 19.26 0.00 29.83
C PRO A 72 17.79 0.39 30.00
N VAL A 73 16.89 -0.58 30.19
CA VAL A 73 15.44 -0.33 30.39
C VAL A 73 15.18 0.66 31.53
N ALA A 74 15.99 0.61 32.59
CA ALA A 74 15.90 1.50 33.75
C ALA A 74 16.14 3.00 33.43
N THR A 75 16.77 3.32 32.30
CA THR A 75 17.02 4.71 31.86
C THR A 75 15.79 5.36 31.22
N LEU A 76 14.86 4.55 30.72
CA LEU A 76 13.72 5.02 29.93
C LEU A 76 12.74 5.91 30.74
N PRO A 77 12.37 5.59 32.00
CA PRO A 77 11.51 6.47 32.79
C PRO A 77 12.15 7.84 33.06
N ILE A 78 13.48 7.89 33.22
CA ILE A 78 14.21 9.13 33.43
C ILE A 78 14.19 9.96 32.15
N LEU A 79 14.44 9.33 31.00
CA LEU A 79 14.39 9.98 29.69
C LEU A 79 13.01 10.60 29.39
N LEU A 80 11.93 9.94 29.81
CA LEU A 80 10.56 10.39 29.57
C LEU A 80 10.04 11.41 30.59
N SER A 81 10.75 11.63 31.69
CA SER A 81 10.31 12.55 32.74
C SER A 81 10.02 13.99 32.26
N PRO A 82 10.78 14.59 31.32
CA PRO A 82 10.47 15.94 30.82
C PRO A 82 9.25 15.95 29.90
N LEU A 83 9.01 14.83 29.19
CA LEU A 83 7.82 14.65 28.36
C LEU A 83 6.54 14.60 29.21
N LEU A 84 6.60 13.88 30.34
CA LEU A 84 5.52 13.82 31.32
C LEU A 84 5.19 15.20 31.90
N MET A 85 6.22 16.02 32.18
CA MET A 85 6.01 17.39 32.63
C MET A 85 5.40 18.26 31.53
N ALA A 86 5.89 18.15 30.29
CA ALA A 86 5.34 18.89 29.15
C ALA A 86 3.87 18.53 28.85
N LEU A 87 3.46 17.29 29.11
CA LEU A 87 2.06 16.86 29.02
C LEU A 87 1.16 17.51 30.07
N ARG A 88 1.67 17.77 31.28
CA ARG A 88 0.91 18.38 32.39
C ARG A 88 0.84 19.91 32.33
N HIS A 89 1.78 20.56 31.64
CA HIS A 89 1.89 22.03 31.60
C HIS A 89 1.54 22.60 30.21
N PRO A 90 1.17 23.90 30.11
CA PRO A 90 0.95 24.56 28.82
C PRO A 90 2.26 24.68 28.01
N MET A 91 2.14 24.90 26.70
CA MET A 91 3.28 24.95 25.75
C MET A 91 4.32 26.02 26.10
N GLU A 92 3.90 27.11 26.74
CA GLU A 92 4.79 28.21 27.18
C GLU A 92 5.84 27.76 28.21
N ALA A 93 5.56 26.67 28.95
CA ALA A 93 6.47 26.10 29.93
C ALA A 93 7.43 25.05 29.33
N TRP A 94 7.39 24.82 28.01
CA TRP A 94 8.18 23.78 27.36
C TRP A 94 9.64 24.21 27.17
N SER A 95 10.56 23.33 27.55
CA SER A 95 11.97 23.44 27.20
C SER A 95 12.22 22.82 25.83
N PHE A 96 12.09 23.61 24.75
CA PHE A 96 12.23 23.14 23.36
C PHE A 96 13.51 22.36 23.07
N GLU A 97 14.66 22.86 23.54
CA GLU A 97 15.97 22.23 23.34
C GLU A 97 16.05 20.84 23.98
N ARG A 98 15.64 20.71 25.25
CA ARG A 98 15.64 19.42 25.96
C ARG A 98 14.67 18.43 25.32
N LEU A 99 13.48 18.89 24.95
CA LEU A 99 12.49 18.02 24.31
C LEU A 99 12.94 17.59 22.91
N HIS A 100 13.70 18.44 22.19
CA HIS A 100 14.30 18.07 20.91
C HIS A 100 15.33 16.96 21.08
N TYR A 101 16.28 17.07 22.02
CA TYR A 101 17.23 15.99 22.32
C TYR A 101 16.53 14.68 22.69
N ILE A 102 15.47 14.75 23.50
CA ILE A 102 14.69 13.57 23.88
C ILE A 102 14.01 12.94 22.67
N GLY A 103 13.33 13.75 21.85
CA GLY A 103 12.69 13.30 20.63
C GLY A 103 13.67 12.61 19.68
N ASP A 104 14.87 13.18 19.51
CA ASP A 104 15.92 12.62 18.65
C ASP A 104 16.49 11.30 19.16
N LEU A 105 16.68 11.17 20.48
CA LEU A 105 17.12 9.91 21.08
C LEU A 105 16.04 8.83 20.95
N LEU A 106 14.77 9.19 21.15
CA LEU A 106 13.63 8.28 21.00
C LEU A 106 13.43 7.85 19.55
N SER A 107 13.59 8.75 18.57
CA SER A 107 13.51 8.41 17.14
C SER A 107 14.63 7.45 16.73
N CYS A 108 15.85 7.66 17.23
CA CYS A 108 16.96 6.74 17.02
C CYS A 108 16.69 5.34 17.60
N LEU A 109 16.02 5.26 18.76
CA LEU A 109 15.62 3.98 19.36
C LEU A 109 14.50 3.30 18.53
N ALA A 110 13.49 4.06 18.13
CA ALA A 110 12.31 3.56 17.41
C ALA A 110 12.62 3.01 16.01
N ASN A 111 13.71 3.49 15.39
CA ASN A 111 14.19 3.01 14.09
C ASN A 111 14.56 1.51 14.08
N PHE A 112 14.66 0.86 15.24
CA PHE A 112 15.00 -0.55 15.35
C PHE A 112 13.91 -1.36 16.05
N ASN A 113 13.68 -2.60 15.63
CA ASN A 113 12.65 -3.48 16.22
C ASN A 113 12.82 -3.66 17.73
N CYS A 114 14.05 -3.81 18.23
CA CYS A 114 14.32 -3.96 19.66
C CYS A 114 14.05 -2.68 20.47
N GLY A 115 14.33 -1.50 19.90
CA GLY A 115 13.99 -0.22 20.53
C GLY A 115 12.48 0.04 20.50
N LEU A 116 11.81 -0.33 19.40
CA LEU A 116 10.36 -0.26 19.29
C LEU A 116 9.66 -1.18 20.30
N SER A 117 10.15 -2.42 20.49
CA SER A 117 9.64 -3.32 21.53
C SER A 117 9.85 -2.76 22.93
N LEU A 118 10.95 -2.04 23.16
CA LEU A 118 11.25 -1.40 24.44
C LEU A 118 10.32 -0.20 24.71
N LEU A 119 9.95 0.56 23.68
CA LEU A 119 8.97 1.64 23.79
C LEU A 119 7.54 1.13 23.99
N MET A 120 7.21 -0.02 23.39
CA MET A 120 5.90 -0.67 23.51
C MET A 120 5.76 -1.50 24.79
N HIS A 121 6.85 -1.76 25.50
CA HIS A 121 6.82 -2.49 26.76
C HIS A 121 6.06 -1.67 27.81
N VAL A 122 5.05 -2.29 28.43
CA VAL A 122 4.31 -1.69 29.54
C VAL A 122 5.04 -2.05 30.84
N PRO A 123 5.74 -1.11 31.49
CA PRO A 123 6.38 -1.39 32.77
C PRO A 123 5.32 -1.68 33.84
N LYS A 124 5.67 -2.50 34.84
CA LYS A 124 4.78 -2.82 35.98
C LYS A 124 4.34 -1.58 36.76
N ASP A 125 5.23 -0.59 36.86
CA ASP A 125 5.00 0.69 37.52
C ASP A 125 5.30 1.85 36.54
N GLY A 126 4.29 2.33 35.82
CA GLY A 126 4.39 3.55 35.02
C GLY A 126 3.61 3.55 33.70
N PRO A 127 3.45 4.73 33.08
CA PRO A 127 2.81 4.84 31.77
C PRO A 127 3.69 4.23 30.66
N CYS A 128 3.04 3.62 29.67
CA CYS A 128 3.71 3.10 28.48
C CYS A 128 4.49 4.23 27.76
N PRO A 129 5.79 4.04 27.47
CA PRO A 129 6.62 5.01 26.75
C PRO A 129 6.02 5.48 25.42
N ALA A 130 5.56 4.52 24.60
CA ALA A 130 4.91 4.81 23.33
C ALA A 130 3.65 5.66 23.53
N LYS A 131 2.88 5.42 24.60
CA LYS A 131 1.68 6.21 24.92
C LYS A 131 2.02 7.67 25.17
N LEU A 132 3.05 7.93 25.98
CA LEU A 132 3.46 9.30 26.29
C LEU A 132 3.95 10.05 25.05
N VAL A 133 4.71 9.39 24.18
CA VAL A 133 5.16 9.97 22.91
C VAL A 133 3.99 10.32 22.00
N VAL A 134 3.01 9.43 21.88
CA VAL A 134 1.83 9.64 21.04
C VAL A 134 0.94 10.77 21.61
N GLU A 135 0.68 10.77 22.91
CA GLU A 135 -0.06 11.85 23.58
C GLU A 135 0.63 13.21 23.42
N PHE A 136 1.96 13.24 23.58
CA PHE A 136 2.74 14.46 23.41
C PHE A 136 2.66 14.96 21.96
N SER A 137 2.81 14.06 20.99
CA SER A 137 2.71 14.37 19.56
C SER A 137 1.33 14.94 19.22
N MET A 138 0.25 14.33 19.72
CA MET A 138 -1.12 14.84 19.51
C MET A 138 -1.34 16.19 20.19
N LYS A 139 -0.78 16.42 21.37
CA LYS A 139 -0.84 17.74 22.06
C LYS A 139 -0.08 18.81 21.27
N ALA A 140 1.10 18.49 20.74
CA ALA A 140 1.88 19.39 19.91
C ALA A 140 1.19 19.69 18.57
N LEU A 141 0.63 18.66 17.92
CA LEU A 141 -0.17 18.80 16.70
C LEU A 141 -1.41 19.67 16.93
N SER A 142 -2.21 19.41 17.96
CA SER A 142 -3.43 20.17 18.26
C SER A 142 -3.19 21.63 18.67
N ALA A 143 -2.01 21.93 19.19
CA ALA A 143 -1.58 23.28 19.51
C ALA A 143 -1.24 24.14 18.26
N HIS A 144 -1.37 23.59 17.04
CA HIS A 144 -1.05 24.32 15.81
C HIS A 144 -1.82 25.62 15.60
N ARG A 145 -3.00 25.75 16.21
CA ARG A 145 -3.79 26.99 16.19
C ARG A 145 -3.05 28.17 16.82
N LEU A 146 -2.10 27.90 17.72
CA LEU A 146 -1.24 28.90 18.34
C LEU A 146 -0.11 29.38 17.40
N PHE A 147 0.24 28.63 16.34
CA PHE A 147 1.29 29.05 15.38
C PHE A 147 0.92 30.32 14.61
N SER A 148 -0.38 30.60 14.47
CA SER A 148 -0.89 31.87 13.92
C SER A 148 -0.63 33.08 14.84
N ARG A 149 -0.36 32.85 16.13
CA ARG A 149 -0.20 33.88 17.18
C ARG A 149 1.21 33.94 17.77
N LEU A 150 2.08 32.99 17.43
CA LEU A 150 3.43 32.87 18.00
C LEU A 150 4.46 33.69 17.20
N PRO A 151 5.47 34.30 17.87
CA PRO A 151 6.62 34.89 17.19
C PRO A 151 7.34 33.87 16.32
N SER A 152 7.93 34.30 15.20
CA SER A 152 8.61 33.45 14.20
C SER A 152 9.66 32.49 14.79
N PHE A 153 10.36 32.89 15.86
CA PHE A 153 11.33 32.05 16.58
C PHE A 153 10.69 30.84 17.30
N CYS A 154 9.51 31.02 17.88
CA CYS A 154 8.79 29.94 18.57
C CYS A 154 8.26 28.89 17.57
N THR A 155 7.81 29.33 16.39
CA THR A 155 7.33 28.44 15.33
C THR A 155 8.46 27.58 14.73
N MET A 156 9.68 28.12 14.58
CA MET A 156 10.87 27.37 14.14
C MET A 156 11.23 26.28 15.15
N SER A 157 11.20 26.62 16.43
CA SER A 157 11.52 25.69 17.52
C SER A 157 10.49 24.57 17.64
N CYS A 158 9.20 24.87 17.39
CA CYS A 158 8.13 23.88 17.41
C CYS A 158 8.17 22.89 16.24
N THR A 159 8.46 23.35 15.02
CA THR A 159 8.56 22.45 13.85
C THR A 159 9.76 21.50 13.97
N ALA A 160 10.92 22.01 14.40
CA ALA A 160 12.10 21.20 14.70
C ALA A 160 11.91 20.25 15.89
N LEU A 161 11.06 20.63 16.85
CA LEU A 161 10.70 19.78 17.98
C LEU A 161 9.75 18.65 17.58
N LEU A 162 8.81 18.92 16.68
CA LEU A 162 7.73 17.99 16.36
C LEU A 162 8.21 16.79 15.52
N ASP A 163 9.10 17.02 14.56
CA ASP A 163 9.53 15.99 13.60
C ASP A 163 10.13 14.74 14.27
N PRO A 164 11.03 14.84 15.27
CA PRO A 164 11.56 13.65 15.95
C PRO A 164 10.49 12.80 16.65
N PHE A 165 9.48 13.41 17.26
CA PHE A 165 8.39 12.66 17.90
C PHE A 165 7.45 12.02 16.87
N LEU A 166 7.16 12.74 15.78
CA LEU A 166 6.42 12.15 14.68
C LEU A 166 7.21 11.03 14.01
N ALA A 167 8.53 11.11 13.92
CA ALA A 167 9.38 10.01 13.44
C ALA A 167 9.23 8.73 14.30
N VAL A 168 9.09 8.87 15.62
CA VAL A 168 8.74 7.72 16.49
C VAL A 168 7.36 7.16 16.13
N CYS A 169 6.36 8.02 15.94
CA CYS A 169 5.03 7.59 15.50
C CYS A 169 5.06 6.90 14.12
N ARG A 170 5.86 7.39 13.16
CA ARG A 170 6.09 6.75 11.86
C ARG A 170 6.72 5.36 12.02
N CYS A 171 7.69 5.22 12.92
CA CYS A 171 8.29 3.93 13.24
C CYS A 171 7.27 2.95 13.85
N LEU A 172 6.38 3.43 14.73
CA LEU A 172 5.27 2.66 15.29
C LEU A 172 4.25 2.25 14.22
N ALA A 173 3.95 3.14 13.27
CA ALA A 173 3.08 2.83 12.13
C ALA A 173 3.65 1.70 11.26
N GLY A 174 4.98 1.62 11.15
CA GLY A 174 5.67 0.55 10.43
C GLY A 174 5.69 -0.82 11.11
N SER A 175 4.99 -1.02 12.25
CA SER A 175 4.80 -2.34 12.86
C SER A 175 3.32 -2.63 13.13
N PRO A 176 2.84 -3.88 12.98
CA PRO A 176 1.42 -4.21 13.16
C PRO A 176 0.90 -3.89 14.57
N THR A 177 1.71 -4.17 15.58
CA THR A 177 1.39 -3.89 16.98
C THR A 177 1.40 -2.39 17.29
N GLY A 178 2.33 -1.65 16.70
CA GLY A 178 2.42 -0.19 16.84
C GLY A 178 1.28 0.53 16.11
N LEU A 179 0.89 0.07 14.92
CA LEU A 179 -0.25 0.63 14.18
C LEU A 179 -1.55 0.50 14.97
N LYS A 180 -1.88 -0.71 15.43
CA LYS A 180 -3.08 -0.94 16.25
C LYS A 180 -3.07 -0.11 17.53
N PHE A 181 -1.88 0.10 18.11
CA PHE A 181 -1.72 0.99 19.25
C PHE A 181 -2.03 2.46 18.91
N LEU A 182 -1.54 2.97 17.77
CA LEU A 182 -1.83 4.34 17.30
C LEU A 182 -3.32 4.55 17.03
N GLU A 183 -4.00 3.55 16.44
CA GLU A 183 -5.44 3.57 16.20
C GLU A 183 -6.24 3.71 17.51
N LEU A 184 -5.90 2.91 18.53
CA LEU A 184 -6.53 2.99 19.84
C LEU A 184 -6.36 4.36 20.51
N GLN A 185 -5.26 5.06 20.22
CA GLN A 185 -5.01 6.43 20.71
C GLN A 185 -5.66 7.52 19.84
N LYS A 186 -6.35 7.17 18.74
CA LYS A 186 -6.92 8.12 17.76
C LYS A 186 -5.88 9.06 17.13
N TYR A 187 -4.61 8.65 17.09
CA TYR A 187 -3.52 9.44 16.53
C TYR A 187 -3.75 9.80 15.05
N PRO A 188 -4.15 8.85 14.17
CA PRO A 188 -4.34 9.18 12.76
C PRO A 188 -5.47 10.21 12.52
N VAL A 189 -6.53 10.17 13.34
CA VAL A 189 -7.63 11.15 13.26
C VAL A 189 -7.13 12.55 13.63
N CYS A 190 -6.29 12.65 14.67
CA CYS A 190 -5.65 13.91 15.05
C CYS A 190 -4.76 14.47 13.92
N LEU A 191 -4.00 13.59 13.27
CA LEU A 191 -3.11 13.95 12.18
C LEU A 191 -3.88 14.44 10.95
N SER A 192 -4.91 13.70 10.52
CA SER A 192 -5.81 14.06 9.42
C SER A 192 -6.50 15.41 9.65
N LYS A 193 -7.00 15.66 10.86
CA LYS A 193 -7.58 16.95 11.22
C LYS A 193 -6.57 18.10 11.15
N THR A 194 -5.36 17.88 11.69
CA THR A 194 -4.29 18.88 11.69
C THR A 194 -3.87 19.23 10.26
N TRP A 195 -3.79 18.21 9.39
CA TRP A 195 -3.53 18.41 7.97
C TRP A 195 -4.53 19.37 7.31
N ARG A 196 -5.83 19.09 7.42
CA ARG A 196 -6.87 19.93 6.80
C ARG A 196 -6.80 21.37 7.29
N GLU A 197 -6.54 21.57 8.58
CA GLU A 197 -6.43 22.91 9.18
C GLU A 197 -5.19 23.67 8.66
N VAL A 198 -4.03 23.00 8.57
CA VAL A 198 -2.77 23.59 8.07
C VAL A 198 -2.84 23.86 6.56
N SER A 199 -3.30 22.90 5.76
CA SER A 199 -3.46 23.05 4.30
C SER A 199 -4.43 24.18 3.96
N GLY A 200 -5.59 24.21 4.61
CA GLY A 200 -6.57 25.28 4.41
C GLY A 200 -6.07 26.65 4.90
N TRP A 201 -5.09 26.71 5.80
CA TRP A 201 -4.42 27.96 6.15
C TRP A 201 -3.48 28.41 5.02
N LEU A 202 -2.64 27.50 4.50
CA LEU A 202 -1.69 27.81 3.43
C LEU A 202 -2.40 28.33 2.18
N GLU A 203 -3.48 27.65 1.75
CA GLU A 203 -4.25 28.06 0.57
C GLU A 203 -4.87 29.47 0.72
N ARG A 204 -5.38 29.80 1.90
CA ARG A 204 -5.95 31.13 2.18
C ARG A 204 -4.89 32.23 2.17
N HIS A 205 -3.70 31.94 2.68
CA HIS A 205 -2.61 32.93 2.75
C HIS A 205 -1.92 33.10 1.40
N LEU A 206 -1.73 32.04 0.61
CA LEU A 206 -1.22 32.13 -0.76
C LEU A 206 -2.09 33.03 -1.66
N LYS A 207 -3.41 33.03 -1.47
CA LYS A 207 -4.35 33.91 -2.20
C LYS A 207 -4.31 35.38 -1.72
N SER A 208 -3.78 35.65 -0.53
CA SER A 208 -3.77 36.97 0.12
C SER A 208 -2.42 37.70 -0.02
N VAL A 209 -1.32 36.97 -0.20
CA VAL A 209 0.03 37.52 -0.23
C VAL A 209 0.32 38.17 -1.58
N ALA A 210 -0.02 39.45 -1.68
CA ALA A 210 0.43 40.31 -2.77
C ALA A 210 1.56 41.29 -2.39
N ARG A 211 1.88 41.59 -1.11
CA ARG A 211 2.73 42.77 -0.80
C ARG A 211 3.65 42.81 0.46
N ASP A 212 3.95 41.73 1.19
CA ASP A 212 4.78 41.86 2.42
C ASP A 212 5.88 40.80 2.65
N VAL A 213 7.08 41.27 3.00
CA VAL A 213 8.31 40.48 3.26
C VAL A 213 8.25 39.73 4.60
N PHE A 214 7.51 40.26 5.59
CA PHE A 214 7.36 39.61 6.91
C PHE A 214 6.65 38.25 6.82
N TRP A 215 5.72 38.10 5.87
CA TRP A 215 4.94 36.87 5.69
C TRP A 215 5.73 35.74 5.03
N HIS A 216 6.84 36.01 4.35
CA HIS A 216 7.62 34.98 3.66
C HIS A 216 8.20 33.92 4.63
N LYS A 217 8.83 34.36 5.73
CA LYS A 217 9.39 33.43 6.74
C LYS A 217 8.30 32.62 7.43
N HIS A 218 7.16 33.24 7.71
CA HIS A 218 6.01 32.57 8.36
C HIS A 218 5.33 31.55 7.42
N LEU A 219 5.28 31.84 6.13
CA LEU A 219 4.78 30.93 5.10
C LEU A 219 5.70 29.70 4.92
N GLU A 220 7.01 29.91 4.91
CA GLU A 220 8.02 28.83 4.83
C GLU A 220 7.90 27.86 6.02
N LEU A 221 7.74 28.41 7.22
CA LEU A 221 7.47 27.67 8.45
C LEU A 221 6.22 26.80 8.39
N ILE A 222 5.13 27.34 7.85
CA ILE A 222 3.86 26.62 7.77
C ILE A 222 3.88 25.58 6.66
N SER A 223 4.57 25.88 5.55
CA SER A 223 4.89 24.88 4.53
C SER A 223 5.72 23.71 5.10
N ARG A 224 6.68 24.00 5.99
CA ARG A 224 7.46 22.96 6.68
C ARG A 224 6.61 22.12 7.64
N MET A 225 5.71 22.75 8.40
CA MET A 225 4.78 22.05 9.29
C MET A 225 3.84 21.13 8.50
N GLU A 226 3.27 21.65 7.42
CA GLU A 226 2.44 20.91 6.49
C GLU A 226 3.19 19.68 5.97
N GLU A 227 4.42 19.85 5.50
CA GLU A 227 5.28 18.75 5.06
C GLU A 227 5.44 17.64 6.10
N ILE A 228 5.76 17.99 7.35
CA ILE A 228 6.03 16.98 8.38
C ILE A 228 4.75 16.19 8.68
N VAL A 229 3.59 16.87 8.68
CA VAL A 229 2.27 16.25 8.85
C VAL A 229 1.94 15.34 7.65
N LEU A 230 2.21 15.80 6.42
CA LEU A 230 1.99 15.01 5.21
C LEU A 230 2.83 13.74 5.22
N GLN A 231 4.11 13.85 5.54
CA GLN A 231 5.02 12.70 5.59
C GLN A 231 4.57 11.68 6.64
N SER A 232 4.02 12.16 7.75
CA SER A 232 3.44 11.29 8.77
C SER A 232 2.16 10.61 8.29
N LEU A 233 1.31 11.29 7.51
CA LEU A 233 0.14 10.69 6.87
C LEU A 233 0.54 9.64 5.82
N LEU A 234 1.55 9.93 5.02
CA LEU A 234 2.10 9.00 4.02
C LEU A 234 2.69 7.74 4.65
N SER A 235 3.36 7.87 5.80
CA SER A 235 3.85 6.70 6.54
C SER A 235 2.73 5.76 7.00
N LEU A 236 1.52 6.30 7.22
CA LEU A 236 0.35 5.52 7.55
C LEU A 236 -0.29 4.93 6.29
N ALA A 237 -0.20 5.61 5.14
CA ALA A 237 -0.83 5.23 3.88
C ALA A 237 -0.36 3.88 3.32
N GLY A 238 0.84 3.44 3.71
CA GLY A 238 1.29 2.07 3.48
C GLY A 238 0.49 1.01 4.25
N THR A 239 -0.48 1.38 5.10
CA THR A 239 -1.31 0.44 5.87
C THR A 239 -2.79 0.61 5.51
N PRO A 240 -3.63 -0.44 5.65
CA PRO A 240 -5.07 -0.38 5.38
C PRO A 240 -5.79 0.81 6.02
N CYS A 241 -5.54 0.99 7.32
CA CYS A 241 -6.17 2.02 8.13
C CYS A 241 -5.67 3.41 7.75
N GLY A 242 -4.35 3.55 7.54
CA GLY A 242 -3.80 4.84 7.14
C GLY A 242 -4.20 5.27 5.73
N LEU A 243 -4.40 4.33 4.81
CA LEU A 243 -4.94 4.59 3.48
C LEU A 243 -6.39 5.12 3.58
N LEU A 244 -7.25 4.47 4.39
CA LEU A 244 -8.61 4.93 4.68
C LEU A 244 -8.63 6.34 5.28
N LEU A 245 -7.72 6.61 6.22
CA LEU A 245 -7.63 7.91 6.88
C LEU A 245 -7.07 8.99 5.96
N LEU A 246 -6.16 8.64 5.05
CA LEU A 246 -5.64 9.54 4.03
C LEU A 246 -6.74 9.91 3.04
N GLN A 247 -7.52 8.94 2.58
CA GLN A 247 -8.70 9.14 1.74
C GLN A 247 -9.73 10.05 2.43
N GLN A 248 -10.17 9.70 3.64
CA GLN A 248 -11.11 10.53 4.41
C GLN A 248 -10.57 11.93 4.76
N SER A 249 -9.25 12.12 4.73
CA SER A 249 -8.64 13.44 4.96
C SER A 249 -8.74 14.39 3.77
N GLY A 250 -8.93 13.87 2.55
CA GLY A 250 -8.83 14.62 1.30
C GLY A 250 -7.38 14.99 0.93
N ALA A 251 -6.38 14.40 1.60
CA ALA A 251 -4.97 14.74 1.42
C ALA A 251 -4.32 14.07 0.20
N LEU A 252 -4.99 13.14 -0.48
CA LEU A 252 -4.40 12.28 -1.51
C LEU A 252 -3.74 13.06 -2.66
N ASN A 253 -4.47 13.99 -3.28
CA ASN A 253 -3.92 14.81 -4.38
C ASN A 253 -2.74 15.67 -3.90
N ALA A 254 -2.86 16.31 -2.74
CA ALA A 254 -1.80 17.14 -2.17
C ALA A 254 -0.56 16.32 -1.73
N ALA A 255 -0.78 15.06 -1.33
CA ALA A 255 0.28 14.08 -1.10
C ALA A 255 1.07 13.84 -2.37
N VAL A 256 0.40 13.44 -3.46
CA VAL A 256 1.04 13.11 -4.74
C VAL A 256 1.85 14.27 -5.32
N CYS A 257 1.29 15.48 -5.31
CA CYS A 257 1.94 16.66 -5.88
C CYS A 257 3.21 17.06 -5.14
N ARG A 258 3.20 16.93 -3.81
CA ARG A 258 4.30 17.39 -2.95
C ARG A 258 5.40 16.36 -2.78
N THR A 259 5.10 15.05 -2.83
CA THR A 259 6.17 14.06 -2.99
C THR A 259 6.90 14.33 -4.30
N PHE A 260 6.19 14.56 -5.41
CA PHE A 260 6.82 14.80 -6.71
C PHE A 260 7.73 16.05 -6.76
N SER A 261 7.27 17.21 -6.27
CA SER A 261 8.04 18.47 -6.34
C SER A 261 9.43 18.42 -5.68
N ARG A 262 9.68 17.43 -4.83
CA ARG A 262 10.97 17.20 -4.14
C ARG A 262 11.85 16.11 -4.75
N HIS A 263 11.34 15.35 -5.74
CA HIS A 263 12.12 14.31 -6.42
C HIS A 263 13.33 14.84 -7.17
N THR A 264 13.37 16.15 -7.45
CA THR A 264 14.54 16.81 -8.01
C THR A 264 15.78 16.70 -7.09
N SER A 265 15.66 16.14 -5.86
CA SER A 265 16.80 15.95 -4.94
C SER A 265 16.81 14.69 -4.05
N ALA A 266 15.80 13.80 -4.02
CA ALA A 266 15.78 12.66 -3.08
C ALA A 266 15.02 11.39 -3.54
N LEU A 267 15.51 10.20 -3.14
CA LEU A 267 14.96 8.85 -3.41
C LEU A 267 13.71 8.50 -2.58
N HIS A 268 13.58 9.05 -1.36
CA HIS A 268 12.52 8.70 -0.41
C HIS A 268 11.09 9.06 -0.86
N PRO A 269 10.84 10.23 -1.48
CA PRO A 269 9.51 10.61 -1.97
C PRO A 269 8.96 9.70 -3.08
N PHE A 270 9.84 9.00 -3.82
CA PHE A 270 9.45 8.08 -4.90
C PHE A 270 8.85 6.80 -4.37
N LEU A 271 9.47 6.24 -3.34
CA LEU A 271 8.96 5.03 -2.69
C LEU A 271 7.58 5.29 -2.07
N GLU A 272 7.38 6.46 -1.45
CA GLU A 272 6.06 6.85 -0.91
C GLU A 272 4.98 6.93 -2.01
N LEU A 273 5.30 7.44 -3.20
CA LEU A 273 4.38 7.44 -4.35
C LEU A 273 4.10 6.03 -4.86
N VAL A 274 5.13 5.20 -5.00
CA VAL A 274 4.97 3.79 -5.41
C VAL A 274 4.06 3.04 -4.44
N THR A 275 4.24 3.24 -3.13
CA THR A 275 3.37 2.67 -2.10
C THR A 275 1.93 3.13 -2.27
N LEU A 276 1.68 4.42 -2.46
CA LEU A 276 0.32 4.94 -2.67
C LEU A 276 -0.34 4.33 -3.92
N LEU A 277 0.39 4.29 -5.03
CA LEU A 277 -0.12 3.79 -6.30
C LEU A 277 -0.22 2.26 -6.37
N SER A 278 0.36 1.54 -5.39
CA SER A 278 0.15 0.10 -5.27
C SER A 278 -1.28 -0.28 -4.88
N SER A 279 -2.05 0.66 -4.32
CA SER A 279 -3.47 0.49 -4.02
C SER A 279 -4.34 0.94 -5.20
N SER A 280 -5.10 0.02 -5.81
CA SER A 280 -5.99 0.37 -6.91
C SER A 280 -7.08 1.37 -6.52
N ASP A 281 -7.54 1.33 -5.28
CA ASP A 281 -8.53 2.28 -4.75
C ASP A 281 -8.02 3.72 -4.78
N VAL A 282 -6.76 3.92 -4.39
CA VAL A 282 -6.10 5.24 -4.44
C VAL A 282 -5.93 5.70 -5.88
N VAL A 283 -5.55 4.80 -6.79
CA VAL A 283 -5.43 5.14 -8.22
C VAL A 283 -6.78 5.58 -8.80
N VAL A 284 -7.88 4.89 -8.47
CA VAL A 284 -9.23 5.28 -8.88
C VAL A 284 -9.56 6.68 -8.37
N GLU A 285 -9.36 6.95 -7.08
CA GLU A 285 -9.67 8.27 -6.50
C GLU A 285 -8.82 9.41 -7.08
N LEU A 286 -7.55 9.14 -7.41
CA LEU A 286 -6.64 10.13 -7.98
C LEU A 286 -6.90 10.41 -9.47
N LEU A 287 -7.45 9.46 -10.22
CA LEU A 287 -7.68 9.59 -11.67
C LEU A 287 -9.13 9.98 -11.99
N VAL A 288 -10.11 9.40 -11.29
CA VAL A 288 -11.52 9.60 -11.59
C VAL A 288 -11.94 11.03 -11.29
N GLY A 289 -12.64 11.66 -12.25
CA GLY A 289 -13.12 13.04 -12.14
C GLY A 289 -12.07 14.11 -12.42
N HIS A 290 -10.81 13.72 -12.69
CA HIS A 290 -9.73 14.64 -13.02
C HIS A 290 -9.31 14.44 -14.48
N ASN A 291 -9.71 15.37 -15.35
CA ASN A 291 -9.25 15.34 -16.74
C ASN A 291 -7.74 15.60 -16.80
N VAL A 292 -7.03 14.81 -17.60
CA VAL A 292 -5.67 15.17 -18.03
C VAL A 292 -5.75 16.57 -18.62
N PRO A 293 -5.01 17.56 -18.10
CA PRO A 293 -4.96 18.85 -18.75
C PRO A 293 -4.41 18.59 -20.15
N LYS A 294 -5.24 18.84 -21.17
CA LYS A 294 -4.75 19.06 -22.54
C LYS A 294 -4.02 20.40 -22.56
N ARG A 295 -2.95 20.53 -21.77
CA ARG A 295 -2.07 21.69 -21.83
C ARG A 295 -1.12 21.44 -22.99
N PRO A 296 -1.23 22.19 -24.09
CA PRO A 296 -0.29 22.08 -25.19
C PRO A 296 1.12 22.54 -24.79
N HIS A 297 1.25 23.35 -23.73
CA HIS A 297 2.52 23.96 -23.32
C HIS A 297 2.83 23.62 -21.85
N CYS A 298 3.98 22.98 -21.63
CA CYS A 298 4.55 22.73 -20.31
C CYS A 298 5.89 23.47 -20.22
N THR A 299 6.09 24.29 -19.19
CA THR A 299 7.37 24.98 -18.96
C THR A 299 8.22 24.19 -17.97
N GLN A 300 9.56 24.36 -18.02
CA GLN A 300 10.51 23.69 -17.09
C GLN A 300 10.24 23.99 -15.60
N THR A 301 9.42 24.99 -15.28
CA THR A 301 9.07 25.41 -13.92
C THR A 301 7.70 24.91 -13.45
N ASP A 302 6.91 24.27 -14.32
CA ASP A 302 5.58 23.81 -13.97
C ASP A 302 5.63 22.54 -13.12
N VAL A 303 5.18 22.66 -11.86
CA VAL A 303 5.01 21.51 -10.95
C VAL A 303 3.65 20.87 -11.24
N PRO A 304 3.57 19.56 -11.54
CA PRO A 304 2.30 18.88 -11.77
C PRO A 304 1.41 18.96 -10.53
N ALA A 305 0.13 19.30 -10.73
CA ALA A 305 -0.86 19.53 -9.67
C ALA A 305 -1.81 18.34 -9.47
N SER A 306 -1.60 17.24 -10.18
CA SER A 306 -2.39 16.02 -10.07
C SER A 306 -1.60 14.79 -10.59
N LEU A 307 -2.10 13.58 -10.32
CA LEU A 307 -1.54 12.36 -10.91
C LEU A 307 -1.67 12.35 -12.46
N PRO A 308 -2.82 12.72 -13.06
CA PRO A 308 -2.92 12.91 -14.51
C PRO A 308 -1.91 13.90 -15.08
N ASP A 309 -1.67 15.05 -14.41
CA ASP A 309 -0.67 16.04 -14.83
C ASP A 309 0.73 15.42 -14.83
N LEU A 310 1.07 14.70 -13.76
CA LEU A 310 2.35 14.03 -13.59
C LEU A 310 2.62 13.02 -14.71
N ILE A 311 1.63 12.18 -15.03
CA ILE A 311 1.70 11.20 -16.11
C ILE A 311 1.79 11.90 -17.46
N GLY A 312 1.01 12.97 -17.65
CA GLY A 312 1.05 13.82 -18.82
C GLY A 312 2.44 14.42 -19.09
N CYS A 313 3.16 14.79 -18.02
CA CYS A 313 4.49 15.38 -18.12
C CYS A 313 5.60 14.34 -18.27
N LEU A 314 5.50 13.17 -17.65
CA LEU A 314 6.59 12.19 -17.61
C LEU A 314 6.44 11.02 -18.58
N VAL A 315 5.22 10.66 -18.97
CA VAL A 315 4.94 9.43 -19.73
C VAL A 315 4.30 9.74 -21.08
N LEU A 316 3.29 10.61 -21.12
CA LEU A 316 2.53 10.94 -22.33
C LEU A 316 3.20 12.04 -23.15
N LEU A 317 4.42 11.73 -23.62
CA LEU A 317 5.28 12.60 -24.41
C LEU A 317 4.88 12.59 -25.89
N ASP A 318 3.68 13.09 -26.17
CA ASP A 318 3.03 13.10 -27.48
C ASP A 318 3.47 14.24 -28.42
N SER A 319 4.34 15.14 -27.96
CA SER A 319 4.78 16.34 -28.69
C SER A 319 6.22 16.72 -28.38
N ASP A 320 6.90 17.34 -29.35
CA ASP A 320 8.28 17.83 -29.21
C ASP A 320 8.42 18.90 -28.12
N GLU A 321 7.36 19.66 -27.85
CA GLU A 321 7.32 20.66 -26.78
C GLU A 321 7.40 20.02 -25.39
N LYS A 322 6.67 18.92 -25.15
CA LYS A 322 6.77 18.15 -23.89
C LYS A 322 8.13 17.51 -23.73
N LEU A 323 8.73 17.02 -24.82
CA LEU A 323 10.09 16.48 -24.82
C LEU A 323 11.11 17.56 -24.43
N GLY A 324 10.97 18.78 -24.94
CA GLY A 324 11.84 19.92 -24.62
C GLY A 324 11.66 20.50 -23.20
N ALA A 325 10.51 20.25 -22.57
CA ALA A 325 10.21 20.72 -21.20
C ALA A 325 10.89 19.89 -20.10
N LEU A 326 11.33 18.66 -20.41
CA LEU A 326 11.94 17.76 -19.43
C LEU A 326 13.40 18.14 -19.11
N LEU A 327 13.69 18.35 -17.83
CA LEU A 327 15.07 18.41 -17.33
C LEU A 327 15.65 17.00 -17.28
N GLY A 328 16.33 16.59 -18.35
CA GLY A 328 16.95 15.26 -18.48
C GLY A 328 15.94 14.17 -18.86
N TYR A 329 15.63 14.10 -20.16
CA TYR A 329 14.66 13.17 -20.75
C TYR A 329 14.79 11.72 -20.23
N GLU A 330 15.98 11.12 -20.30
CA GLU A 330 16.16 9.71 -19.96
C GLU A 330 15.75 9.39 -18.52
N SER A 331 16.17 10.23 -17.57
CA SER A 331 15.88 10.02 -16.15
C SER A 331 14.42 10.30 -15.83
N ALA A 332 13.86 11.39 -16.36
CA ALA A 332 12.47 11.77 -16.08
C ALA A 332 11.47 10.80 -16.70
N HIS A 333 11.70 10.39 -17.96
CA HIS A 333 10.81 9.45 -18.65
C HIS A 333 10.90 8.04 -18.04
N SER A 334 12.10 7.54 -17.74
CA SER A 334 12.30 6.25 -17.04
C SER A 334 11.61 6.25 -15.68
N LEU A 335 11.71 7.35 -14.92
CA LEU A 335 11.02 7.50 -13.64
C LEU A 335 9.50 7.39 -13.80
N GLY A 336 8.92 8.12 -14.75
CA GLY A 336 7.49 8.07 -15.04
C GLY A 336 7.02 6.68 -15.45
N LEU A 337 7.76 6.02 -16.35
CA LEU A 337 7.46 4.65 -16.80
C LEU A 337 7.51 3.65 -15.66
N ARG A 338 8.50 3.74 -14.76
CA ARG A 338 8.60 2.87 -13.58
C ARG A 338 7.51 3.13 -12.56
N LEU A 339 7.09 4.40 -12.39
CA LEU A 339 5.98 4.77 -11.51
C LEU A 339 4.66 4.16 -12.02
N VAL A 340 4.36 4.34 -13.31
CA VAL A 340 3.17 3.73 -13.93
C VAL A 340 3.28 2.20 -13.92
N GLY A 341 4.45 1.66 -14.23
CA GLY A 341 4.76 0.23 -14.15
C GLY A 341 4.51 -0.37 -12.75
N ALA A 342 4.78 0.40 -11.69
CA ALA A 342 4.46 0.02 -10.32
C ALA A 342 2.94 0.03 -10.04
N ALA A 343 2.21 1.01 -10.57
CA ALA A 343 0.77 1.13 -10.40
C ALA A 343 -0.01 0.02 -11.14
N VAL A 344 0.39 -0.29 -12.38
CA VAL A 344 -0.29 -1.29 -13.25
C VAL A 344 0.02 -2.75 -12.88
N PHE A 345 0.76 -2.99 -11.78
CA PHE A 345 0.79 -4.33 -11.19
C PHE A 345 -0.58 -4.80 -10.73
N SER A 346 -1.44 -3.85 -10.33
CA SER A 346 -2.86 -4.11 -10.16
C SER A 346 -3.54 -4.07 -11.54
N LEU A 347 -4.22 -5.16 -11.89
CA LEU A 347 -5.00 -5.24 -13.13
C LEU A 347 -6.13 -4.18 -13.20
N ASP A 348 -6.75 -3.80 -12.09
CA ASP A 348 -7.79 -2.75 -12.13
C ASP A 348 -7.18 -1.38 -12.46
N SER A 349 -6.01 -1.09 -11.88
CA SER A 349 -5.27 0.14 -12.19
C SER A 349 -4.83 0.12 -13.66
N LEU A 350 -4.35 -1.03 -14.16
CA LEU A 350 -4.02 -1.23 -15.57
C LEU A 350 -5.22 -0.89 -16.48
N LEU A 351 -6.39 -1.47 -16.21
CA LEU A 351 -7.60 -1.22 -17.02
C LEU A 351 -8.00 0.26 -16.97
N LEU A 352 -7.88 0.89 -15.81
CA LEU A 352 -8.18 2.32 -15.66
C LEU A 352 -7.18 3.19 -16.44
N PHE A 353 -5.87 2.93 -16.34
CA PHE A 353 -4.85 3.65 -17.11
C PHE A 353 -5.07 3.52 -18.62
N GLU A 354 -5.41 2.31 -19.08
CA GLU A 354 -5.68 2.08 -20.49
C GLU A 354 -6.96 2.79 -20.96
N THR A 355 -8.00 2.79 -20.14
CA THR A 355 -9.27 3.46 -20.45
C THR A 355 -9.14 4.98 -20.49
N GLU A 356 -8.45 5.58 -19.52
CA GLU A 356 -8.35 7.04 -19.37
C GLU A 356 -7.29 7.65 -20.29
N PHE A 357 -6.18 6.94 -20.56
CA PHE A 357 -5.03 7.49 -21.27
C PHE A 357 -4.72 6.81 -22.61
N SER A 358 -5.35 5.67 -22.93
CA SER A 358 -4.92 4.83 -24.07
C SER A 358 -3.42 4.55 -24.03
N LEU A 359 -2.93 4.25 -22.82
CA LEU A 359 -1.52 4.20 -22.47
C LEU A 359 -0.72 3.29 -23.40
N SER A 360 -1.25 2.09 -23.70
CA SER A 360 -0.58 1.12 -24.58
C SER A 360 -0.31 1.70 -25.98
N THR A 361 -1.29 2.41 -26.54
CA THR A 361 -1.21 2.97 -27.90
C THR A 361 -0.15 4.07 -27.99
N ILE A 362 -0.12 4.95 -26.99
CA ILE A 362 0.85 6.04 -26.93
C ILE A 362 2.26 5.48 -26.73
N VAL A 363 2.46 4.60 -25.74
CA VAL A 363 3.78 4.02 -25.44
C VAL A 363 4.30 3.20 -26.63
N LEU A 364 3.43 2.44 -27.30
CA LEU A 364 3.78 1.65 -28.48
C LEU A 364 4.22 2.54 -29.66
N LYS A 365 3.57 3.69 -29.86
CA LYS A 365 3.99 4.66 -30.87
C LYS A 365 5.40 5.20 -30.60
N ILE A 366 5.68 5.62 -29.36
CA ILE A 366 7.00 6.13 -28.97
C ILE A 366 8.07 5.01 -29.08
N GLN A 367 7.71 3.77 -28.71
CA GLN A 367 8.58 2.59 -28.87
C GLN A 367 8.95 2.37 -30.34
N ALA A 368 7.98 2.38 -31.25
CA ALA A 368 8.20 2.21 -32.68
C ALA A 368 9.13 3.32 -33.25
N GLU A 369 8.92 4.58 -32.85
CA GLU A 369 9.77 5.70 -33.27
C GLU A 369 11.22 5.58 -32.76
N SER A 370 11.43 5.10 -31.53
CA SER A 370 12.78 4.83 -31.00
C SER A 370 13.48 3.70 -31.74
N MET A 371 12.77 2.64 -32.08
CA MET A 371 13.35 1.50 -32.81
C MET A 371 13.71 1.87 -34.26
N LEU A 372 12.90 2.69 -34.93
CA LEU A 372 13.25 3.24 -36.26
C LEU A 372 14.56 4.05 -36.23
N LYS A 373 14.88 4.67 -35.09
CA LYS A 373 16.13 5.42 -34.86
C LYS A 373 17.28 4.53 -34.35
N GLY A 374 17.05 3.24 -34.11
CA GLY A 374 18.05 2.31 -33.56
C GLY A 374 18.48 2.63 -32.13
N ILE A 375 17.63 3.29 -31.34
CA ILE A 375 17.94 3.69 -29.97
C ILE A 375 17.66 2.52 -29.01
N LEU A 376 18.68 2.13 -28.25
CA LEU A 376 18.55 1.15 -27.15
C LEU A 376 19.10 1.78 -25.86
N ASP A 377 18.19 2.37 -25.09
CA ASP A 377 18.46 3.11 -23.84
C ASP A 377 17.56 2.61 -22.70
N ALA A 378 17.75 3.13 -21.49
CA ALA A 378 16.96 2.75 -20.32
C ALA A 378 15.43 3.00 -20.51
N PRO A 379 14.97 4.14 -21.07
CA PRO A 379 13.57 4.33 -21.42
C PRO A 379 13.01 3.31 -22.42
N THR A 380 13.79 2.83 -23.38
CA THR A 380 13.38 1.76 -24.31
C THR A 380 13.12 0.45 -23.57
N LEU A 381 13.96 0.10 -22.60
CA LEU A 381 13.74 -1.10 -21.76
C LEU A 381 12.52 -0.95 -20.86
N ASP A 382 12.36 0.21 -20.22
CA ASP A 382 11.23 0.48 -19.33
C ASP A 382 9.89 0.53 -20.11
N ARG A 383 9.86 1.08 -21.34
CA ARG A 383 8.70 1.01 -22.25
C ARG A 383 8.38 -0.41 -22.67
N ASN A 384 9.39 -1.19 -23.07
CA ASN A 384 9.21 -2.59 -23.44
C ASN A 384 8.57 -3.38 -22.29
N ARG A 385 9.09 -3.19 -21.06
CA ARG A 385 8.53 -3.82 -19.86
C ARG A 385 7.09 -3.39 -19.59
N LEU A 386 6.78 -2.10 -19.68
CA LEU A 386 5.43 -1.60 -19.49
C LEU A 386 4.46 -2.16 -20.55
N LEU A 387 4.85 -2.21 -21.83
CA LEU A 387 4.02 -2.79 -22.90
C LEU A 387 3.74 -4.27 -22.67
N VAL A 388 4.75 -5.04 -22.27
CA VAL A 388 4.55 -6.44 -21.86
C VAL A 388 3.60 -6.51 -20.67
N GLN A 389 3.75 -5.64 -19.67
CA GLN A 389 2.85 -5.60 -18.51
C GLN A 389 1.39 -5.32 -18.92
N LEU A 390 1.16 -4.34 -19.80
CA LEU A 390 -0.18 -3.95 -20.28
C LEU A 390 -0.82 -5.03 -21.17
N GLY A 391 -0.01 -5.73 -21.98
CA GLY A 391 -0.50 -6.66 -22.99
C GLY A 391 -0.68 -8.10 -22.52
N SER A 392 -0.14 -8.48 -21.36
CA SER A 392 -0.14 -9.86 -20.87
C SER A 392 -0.91 -10.04 -19.57
N LEU A 393 -1.73 -11.09 -19.55
CA LEU A 393 -2.44 -11.61 -18.38
C LEU A 393 -1.95 -13.05 -18.13
N GLY A 394 -1.91 -13.50 -16.88
CA GLY A 394 -1.49 -14.85 -16.52
C GLY A 394 -0.66 -14.88 -15.24
N GLY A 395 -0.50 -16.08 -14.70
CA GLY A 395 0.31 -16.32 -13.49
C GLY A 395 1.83 -16.32 -13.76
N PRO A 396 2.64 -16.59 -12.72
CA PRO A 396 4.09 -16.48 -12.83
C PRO A 396 4.75 -17.44 -13.83
N GLY A 397 4.11 -18.56 -14.19
CA GLY A 397 4.58 -19.47 -15.24
C GLY A 397 4.12 -19.10 -16.65
N GLU A 398 3.21 -18.13 -16.80
CA GLU A 398 2.55 -17.79 -18.06
C GLU A 398 2.89 -16.36 -18.53
N ARG A 399 3.46 -15.56 -17.63
CA ARG A 399 3.81 -14.16 -17.85
C ARG A 399 5.22 -13.89 -17.32
N HIS A 400 6.13 -13.55 -18.22
CA HIS A 400 7.52 -13.23 -17.92
C HIS A 400 7.80 -11.77 -18.28
N LEU A 401 8.30 -10.98 -17.32
CA LEU A 401 8.60 -9.56 -17.57
C LEU A 401 10.05 -9.37 -18.00
N PRO A 402 10.33 -8.54 -19.02
CA PRO A 402 11.70 -8.30 -19.49
C PRO A 402 12.57 -7.59 -18.44
N PRO A 403 13.89 -7.81 -18.46
CA PRO A 403 14.81 -7.18 -17.51
C PRO A 403 14.91 -5.65 -17.70
N HIS A 404 15.25 -4.94 -16.63
CA HIS A 404 15.44 -3.48 -16.62
C HIS A 404 16.83 -3.02 -17.09
N SER A 405 17.74 -3.96 -17.35
CA SER A 405 19.16 -3.69 -17.54
C SER A 405 19.67 -4.39 -18.79
N LEU A 406 20.63 -3.74 -19.47
CA LEU A 406 21.38 -4.36 -20.56
C LEU A 406 22.33 -5.43 -20.02
N CYS A 407 22.53 -6.48 -20.81
CA CYS A 407 23.49 -7.53 -20.54
C CYS A 407 24.92 -7.04 -20.85
N THR A 408 25.90 -7.57 -20.13
CA THR A 408 27.32 -7.38 -20.46
C THR A 408 27.73 -8.42 -21.51
N GLY A 409 27.83 -8.03 -22.79
CA GLY A 409 28.21 -8.93 -23.90
C GLY A 409 27.87 -8.35 -25.28
N ASP A 410 28.12 -9.11 -26.35
CA ASP A 410 27.88 -8.67 -27.74
C ASP A 410 26.39 -8.48 -28.06
N ASN A 411 25.51 -9.29 -27.44
CA ASN A 411 24.08 -9.09 -27.49
C ASN A 411 23.61 -8.37 -26.22
N LEU A 412 23.54 -7.04 -26.29
CA LEU A 412 23.21 -6.18 -25.17
C LEU A 412 21.79 -6.43 -24.62
N PHE A 413 20.87 -6.98 -25.43
CA PHE A 413 19.51 -7.32 -25.00
C PHE A 413 18.97 -8.54 -25.79
N PRO A 414 19.05 -9.76 -25.22
CA PRO A 414 18.71 -11.01 -25.94
C PRO A 414 17.20 -11.30 -26.06
N TRP A 415 16.34 -10.35 -25.66
CA TRP A 415 14.89 -10.53 -25.66
C TRP A 415 14.24 -9.69 -26.77
N PRO A 416 13.14 -10.17 -27.39
CA PRO A 416 12.48 -9.42 -28.45
C PRO A 416 11.84 -8.13 -27.89
N LEU A 417 12.10 -6.99 -28.51
CA LEU A 417 11.37 -5.76 -28.17
C LEU A 417 9.92 -5.86 -28.64
N PHE A 418 8.99 -5.33 -27.84
CA PHE A 418 7.58 -5.28 -28.17
C PHE A 418 7.33 -4.25 -29.28
N GLU A 419 6.99 -4.71 -30.48
CA GLU A 419 6.77 -3.84 -31.64
C GLU A 419 5.30 -3.62 -31.97
N ALA A 420 4.49 -4.66 -31.79
CA ALA A 420 3.06 -4.67 -32.06
C ALA A 420 2.39 -5.80 -31.28
N TYR A 421 1.06 -5.73 -31.17
CA TYR A 421 0.29 -6.86 -30.65
C TYR A 421 0.24 -8.00 -31.68
N PRO A 422 0.23 -9.28 -31.25
CA PRO A 422 0.21 -9.76 -29.86
C PRO A 422 1.56 -9.69 -29.14
N VAL A 423 1.56 -9.80 -27.81
CA VAL A 423 2.79 -9.82 -26.98
C VAL A 423 3.74 -10.92 -27.48
N PRO A 424 5.06 -10.65 -27.59
CA PRO A 424 6.03 -11.66 -27.97
C PRO A 424 5.94 -12.93 -27.10
N THR A 425 6.03 -14.10 -27.74
CA THR A 425 5.89 -15.41 -27.06
C THR A 425 6.96 -15.66 -26.00
N ALA A 426 8.12 -14.99 -26.10
CA ALA A 426 9.15 -15.01 -25.06
C ALA A 426 8.65 -14.49 -23.70
N TYR A 427 7.66 -13.59 -23.70
CA TYR A 427 7.07 -13.01 -22.50
C TYR A 427 5.73 -13.64 -22.12
N ALA A 428 5.05 -14.25 -23.09
CA ALA A 428 3.77 -14.93 -22.93
C ALA A 428 3.84 -16.30 -23.63
N PRO A 429 4.49 -17.31 -23.02
CA PRO A 429 4.64 -18.62 -23.64
C PRO A 429 3.29 -19.27 -23.94
N ILE A 430 3.25 -20.01 -25.05
CA ILE A 430 2.07 -20.77 -25.44
C ILE A 430 1.97 -21.99 -24.52
N ILE A 431 0.83 -22.15 -23.86
CA ILE A 431 0.53 -23.31 -23.03
C ILE A 431 0.03 -24.43 -23.95
N ASP A 432 0.61 -25.63 -23.81
CA ASP A 432 0.18 -26.79 -24.57
C ASP A 432 -1.29 -27.15 -24.23
N PRO A 433 -2.23 -27.07 -25.18
CA PRO A 433 -3.64 -27.41 -24.95
C PRO A 433 -3.83 -28.87 -24.52
N CYS A 434 -2.88 -29.76 -24.81
CA CYS A 434 -2.93 -31.15 -24.36
C CYS A 434 -2.83 -31.30 -22.83
N LEU A 435 -2.24 -30.33 -22.12
CA LEU A 435 -2.23 -30.29 -20.65
C LEU A 435 -3.63 -30.04 -20.05
N LEU A 436 -4.57 -29.52 -20.84
CA LEU A 436 -5.97 -29.31 -20.43
C LEU A 436 -6.88 -30.49 -20.75
N MET A 437 -6.37 -31.50 -21.47
CA MET A 437 -7.16 -32.59 -22.04
C MET A 437 -6.55 -33.94 -21.69
N GLN A 438 -6.63 -34.39 -20.42
CA GLN A 438 -6.72 -35.81 -20.03
C GLN A 438 -7.35 -36.00 -18.63
N PRO A 439 -8.11 -37.09 -18.39
CA PRO A 439 -9.36 -37.01 -17.63
C PRO A 439 -9.47 -37.98 -16.42
N GLU A 440 -8.38 -38.62 -15.98
CA GLU A 440 -8.43 -39.52 -14.84
C GLU A 440 -7.91 -38.82 -13.58
N CYS A 441 -8.84 -38.16 -12.87
CA CYS A 441 -8.59 -37.60 -11.56
C CYS A 441 -9.35 -38.42 -10.51
N GLU A 442 -8.67 -38.83 -9.44
CA GLU A 442 -9.29 -39.57 -8.32
C GLU A 442 -10.51 -38.81 -7.74
N LEU A 443 -10.50 -37.47 -7.81
CA LEU A 443 -11.63 -36.60 -7.45
C LEU A 443 -12.90 -36.93 -8.23
N LEU A 444 -12.81 -37.08 -9.56
CA LEU A 444 -13.97 -37.35 -10.40
C LEU A 444 -14.61 -38.71 -10.04
N SER A 445 -13.78 -39.73 -9.79
CA SER A 445 -14.28 -41.04 -9.36
C SER A 445 -14.94 -41.00 -7.99
N PHE A 446 -14.38 -40.23 -7.05
CA PHE A 446 -14.97 -40.05 -5.72
C PHE A 446 -16.33 -39.34 -5.79
N MET A 447 -16.44 -38.31 -6.63
CA MET A 447 -17.68 -37.53 -6.79
C MET A 447 -18.85 -38.36 -7.31
N GLN A 448 -18.61 -39.31 -8.22
CA GLN A 448 -19.63 -40.22 -8.73
C GLN A 448 -20.23 -41.15 -7.65
N GLY A 449 -19.48 -41.37 -6.57
CA GLY A 449 -19.90 -42.18 -5.42
C GLY A 449 -20.46 -41.40 -4.23
N MET A 450 -20.55 -40.06 -4.31
CA MET A 450 -21.07 -39.25 -3.20
C MET A 450 -22.58 -39.44 -3.01
N GLU A 451 -22.99 -39.84 -1.81
CA GLU A 451 -24.38 -39.77 -1.36
C GLU A 451 -24.68 -38.37 -0.78
N LYS A 452 -25.80 -37.77 -1.20
CA LYS A 452 -26.26 -36.45 -0.72
C LYS A 452 -26.56 -36.51 0.79
N GLY A 453 -26.08 -35.53 1.55
CA GLY A 453 -26.35 -35.39 2.99
C GLY A 453 -25.36 -36.07 3.95
N ASN A 454 -24.27 -36.68 3.46
CA ASN A 454 -23.24 -37.26 4.33
C ASN A 454 -22.21 -36.19 4.75
N HIS A 455 -22.18 -35.78 6.03
CA HIS A 455 -21.23 -34.80 6.54
C HIS A 455 -19.77 -35.26 6.48
N ASP A 456 -19.50 -36.57 6.60
CA ASP A 456 -18.15 -37.13 6.49
C ASP A 456 -17.56 -36.94 5.08
N CYS A 457 -18.45 -36.74 4.09
CA CYS A 457 -18.07 -36.51 2.71
C CYS A 457 -17.26 -35.22 2.52
N ILE A 458 -17.55 -34.14 3.28
CA ILE A 458 -16.81 -32.86 3.16
C ILE A 458 -15.37 -33.02 3.65
N ILE A 459 -15.16 -33.78 4.72
CA ILE A 459 -13.81 -34.03 5.27
C ILE A 459 -13.01 -34.89 4.30
N GLN A 460 -13.61 -35.98 3.81
CA GLN A 460 -12.99 -36.86 2.82
C GLN A 460 -12.68 -36.11 1.50
N CYS A 461 -13.59 -35.25 1.03
CA CYS A 461 -13.35 -34.35 -0.10
C CYS A 461 -12.13 -33.46 0.12
N LYS A 462 -12.00 -32.86 1.31
CA LYS A 462 -10.87 -31.98 1.64
C LYS A 462 -9.55 -32.74 1.64
N GLU A 463 -9.50 -33.90 2.29
CA GLU A 463 -8.30 -34.75 2.35
C GLU A 463 -7.88 -35.22 0.96
N LEU A 464 -8.84 -35.68 0.15
CA LEU A 464 -8.59 -36.14 -1.21
C LEU A 464 -8.16 -34.98 -2.12
N PHE A 465 -8.77 -33.80 -1.99
CA PHE A 465 -8.36 -32.61 -2.72
C PHE A 465 -6.92 -32.20 -2.37
N ILE A 466 -6.56 -32.20 -1.08
CA ILE A 466 -5.19 -31.91 -0.62
C ILE A 466 -4.20 -32.96 -1.16
N LYS A 467 -4.57 -34.24 -1.15
CA LYS A 467 -3.76 -35.33 -1.71
C LYS A 467 -3.48 -35.10 -3.20
N VAL A 468 -4.53 -34.89 -4.00
CA VAL A 468 -4.39 -34.64 -5.45
C VAL A 468 -3.55 -33.39 -5.73
N LEU A 469 -3.76 -32.31 -4.97
CA LEU A 469 -2.99 -31.08 -5.10
C LEU A 469 -1.49 -31.29 -4.82
N THR A 470 -1.15 -32.22 -3.93
CA THR A 470 0.23 -32.50 -3.51
C THR A 470 0.92 -33.51 -4.44
N GLU A 471 0.21 -34.57 -4.85
CA GLU A 471 0.79 -35.69 -5.61
C GLU A 471 0.71 -35.49 -7.13
N SER A 472 -0.37 -34.89 -7.64
CA SER A 472 -0.66 -34.79 -9.08
C SER A 472 -1.43 -33.52 -9.45
N PRO A 473 -0.86 -32.32 -9.25
CA PRO A 473 -1.57 -31.05 -9.50
C PRO A 473 -1.97 -30.86 -10.96
N SER A 474 -1.26 -31.47 -11.92
CA SER A 474 -1.59 -31.43 -13.35
C SER A 474 -2.91 -32.12 -13.71
N SER A 475 -3.46 -32.95 -12.81
CA SER A 475 -4.77 -33.60 -13.02
C SER A 475 -5.96 -32.64 -12.76
N LEU A 476 -5.73 -31.52 -12.07
CA LEU A 476 -6.76 -30.53 -11.72
C LEU A 476 -7.04 -29.59 -12.89
N THR A 477 -7.63 -30.13 -13.96
CA THR A 477 -8.04 -29.33 -15.12
C THR A 477 -9.29 -28.48 -14.78
N PRO A 478 -9.54 -27.37 -15.51
CA PRO A 478 -10.70 -26.53 -15.25
C PRO A 478 -12.05 -27.27 -15.27
N PRO A 479 -12.31 -28.22 -16.21
CA PRO A 479 -13.52 -29.04 -16.17
C PRO A 479 -13.67 -29.87 -14.89
N VAL A 480 -12.59 -30.49 -14.41
CA VAL A 480 -12.57 -31.28 -13.17
C VAL A 480 -12.95 -30.42 -11.97
N LEU A 481 -12.37 -29.21 -11.88
CA LEU A 481 -12.66 -28.28 -10.79
C LEU A 481 -14.11 -27.78 -10.84
N MET A 482 -14.65 -27.55 -12.04
CA MET A 482 -16.04 -27.14 -12.21
C MET A 482 -17.01 -28.24 -11.79
N ASP A 483 -16.79 -29.47 -12.24
CA ASP A 483 -17.59 -30.62 -11.82
C ASP A 483 -17.51 -30.77 -10.29
N PHE A 484 -16.30 -30.65 -9.72
CA PHE A 484 -16.06 -30.76 -8.28
C PHE A 484 -16.86 -29.73 -7.47
N LEU A 485 -16.86 -28.46 -7.88
CA LEU A 485 -17.64 -27.42 -7.22
C LEU A 485 -19.15 -27.69 -7.30
N GLU A 486 -19.66 -28.18 -8.44
CA GLU A 486 -21.08 -28.50 -8.60
C GLU A 486 -21.56 -29.61 -7.66
N HIS A 487 -20.70 -30.58 -7.34
CA HIS A 487 -21.02 -31.66 -6.41
C HIS A 487 -20.81 -31.27 -4.95
N LEU A 488 -19.81 -30.44 -4.65
CA LEU A 488 -19.48 -30.02 -3.29
C LEU A 488 -20.46 -28.97 -2.72
N LEU A 489 -20.93 -28.03 -3.55
CA LEU A 489 -21.73 -26.90 -3.08
C LEU A 489 -23.05 -27.28 -2.40
N PRO A 490 -23.85 -28.23 -2.91
CA PRO A 490 -25.06 -28.68 -2.22
C PRO A 490 -24.74 -29.20 -0.81
N CYS A 491 -23.67 -29.98 -0.66
CA CYS A 491 -23.24 -30.50 0.64
C CYS A 491 -22.82 -29.38 1.61
N LEU A 492 -22.17 -28.32 1.11
CA LEU A 492 -21.77 -27.17 1.92
C LEU A 492 -22.98 -26.32 2.37
N VAL A 493 -24.01 -26.20 1.53
CA VAL A 493 -25.23 -25.44 1.87
C VAL A 493 -26.09 -26.19 2.90
N GLU A 494 -26.09 -27.53 2.85
CA GLU A 494 -26.79 -28.39 3.81
C GLU A 494 -26.07 -28.51 5.17
N ASP A 495 -24.78 -28.15 5.24
CA ASP A 495 -23.97 -28.22 6.45
C ASP A 495 -24.36 -27.12 7.47
N ALA A 496 -24.90 -27.54 8.61
CA ALA A 496 -25.32 -26.64 9.70
C ALA A 496 -24.17 -25.82 10.32
N THR A 497 -22.90 -26.16 10.03
CA THR A 497 -21.72 -25.40 10.48
C THR A 497 -21.38 -24.21 9.59
N GLN A 498 -21.93 -24.14 8.36
CA GLN A 498 -21.69 -23.02 7.46
C GLN A 498 -22.64 -21.85 7.78
N GLU A 499 -22.07 -20.67 7.98
CA GLU A 499 -22.87 -19.44 8.06
C GLU A 499 -23.40 -19.09 6.66
N ILE A 500 -24.72 -18.98 6.53
CA ILE A 500 -25.40 -18.63 5.28
C ILE A 500 -25.87 -17.18 5.38
N ILE A 501 -25.50 -16.37 4.39
CA ILE A 501 -26.04 -15.02 4.21
C ILE A 501 -27.40 -15.15 3.54
N GLN A 502 -28.43 -14.53 4.15
CA GLN A 502 -29.77 -14.48 3.58
C GLN A 502 -29.74 -13.71 2.26
N CYS A 503 -29.66 -14.44 1.15
CA CYS A 503 -29.75 -13.89 -0.19
C CYS A 503 -31.20 -13.99 -0.68
N PRO A 504 -31.73 -12.98 -1.39
CA PRO A 504 -33.06 -13.08 -1.96
C PRO A 504 -33.13 -14.25 -2.97
N ASN A 505 -34.24 -14.98 -2.99
CA ASN A 505 -34.42 -16.15 -3.87
C ASN A 505 -34.32 -15.76 -5.35
N TYR A 506 -33.16 -16.05 -5.96
CA TYR A 506 -32.79 -15.60 -7.30
C TYR A 506 -33.67 -16.14 -8.43
N THR A 507 -34.24 -17.34 -8.27
CA THR A 507 -35.15 -17.96 -9.24
C THR A 507 -36.42 -17.13 -9.50
N VAL A 508 -36.83 -16.29 -8.54
CA VAL A 508 -38.04 -15.46 -8.62
C VAL A 508 -37.74 -14.07 -9.22
N ILE A 509 -36.45 -13.69 -9.34
CA ILE A 509 -36.03 -12.31 -9.62
C ILE A 509 -35.49 -12.12 -11.04
N HIS A 510 -35.22 -13.22 -11.77
CA HIS A 510 -34.75 -13.19 -13.18
C HIS A 510 -35.57 -12.24 -14.07
N ASP A 511 -36.89 -12.22 -13.90
CA ASP A 511 -37.81 -11.40 -14.71
C ASP A 511 -37.85 -9.90 -14.30
N ARG A 512 -37.22 -9.51 -13.19
CA ARG A 512 -37.27 -8.14 -12.62
C ARG A 512 -35.92 -7.41 -12.64
N LEU A 513 -34.85 -8.04 -13.13
CA LEU A 513 -33.52 -7.43 -13.13
C LEU A 513 -33.39 -6.40 -14.25
N THR A 514 -33.18 -5.13 -13.88
CA THR A 514 -32.77 -4.09 -14.82
C THR A 514 -31.27 -4.19 -15.03
N VAL A 515 -30.88 -4.82 -16.14
CA VAL A 515 -29.49 -4.92 -16.55
C VAL A 515 -28.99 -3.56 -17.02
N LYS A 516 -27.91 -3.06 -16.40
CA LYS A 516 -27.20 -1.85 -16.83
C LYS A 516 -26.04 -2.22 -17.77
N PRO A 517 -25.68 -1.36 -18.74
CA PRO A 517 -24.47 -1.56 -19.52
C PRO A 517 -23.22 -1.54 -18.62
N LEU A 518 -22.17 -2.23 -19.07
CA LEU A 518 -20.88 -2.24 -18.38
C LEU A 518 -20.18 -0.89 -18.54
N SER A 519 -19.29 -0.55 -17.61
CA SER A 519 -18.41 0.61 -17.77
C SER A 519 -17.32 0.33 -18.82
N PRO A 520 -16.69 1.37 -19.40
CA PRO A 520 -15.59 1.17 -20.35
C PRO A 520 -14.42 0.35 -19.76
N VAL A 521 -14.15 0.50 -18.47
CA VAL A 521 -13.13 -0.27 -17.74
C VAL A 521 -13.49 -1.76 -17.71
N GLN A 522 -14.74 -2.09 -17.41
CA GLN A 522 -15.24 -3.46 -17.37
C GLN A 522 -15.28 -4.09 -18.76
N GLU A 523 -15.68 -3.34 -19.80
CA GLU A 523 -15.64 -3.81 -21.19
C GLU A 523 -14.21 -4.14 -21.64
N LEU A 524 -13.23 -3.33 -21.23
CA LEU A 524 -11.82 -3.62 -21.48
C LEU A 524 -11.37 -4.88 -20.73
N GLY A 525 -11.80 -5.06 -19.48
CA GLY A 525 -11.56 -6.27 -18.70
C GLY A 525 -12.11 -7.53 -19.38
N VAL A 526 -13.34 -7.48 -19.91
CA VAL A 526 -13.93 -8.55 -20.72
C VAL A 526 -13.03 -8.91 -21.91
N LYS A 527 -12.61 -7.91 -22.70
CA LYS A 527 -11.71 -8.13 -23.85
C LYS A 527 -10.36 -8.72 -23.45
N MET A 528 -9.81 -8.31 -22.30
CA MET A 528 -8.54 -8.82 -21.80
C MET A 528 -8.65 -10.31 -21.41
N VAL A 529 -9.73 -10.68 -20.73
CA VAL A 529 -10.02 -12.05 -20.30
C VAL A 529 -10.31 -12.96 -21.48
N THR A 530 -11.06 -12.51 -22.49
CA THR A 530 -11.37 -13.34 -23.67
C THR A 530 -10.13 -13.62 -24.50
N ARG A 531 -9.27 -12.62 -24.73
CA ARG A 531 -7.96 -12.80 -25.37
C ARG A 531 -7.08 -13.79 -24.60
N TYR A 532 -7.05 -13.67 -23.27
CA TYR A 532 -6.32 -14.61 -22.42
C TYR A 532 -6.87 -16.04 -22.57
N GLY A 533 -8.18 -16.22 -22.44
CA GLY A 533 -8.83 -17.53 -22.58
C GLY A 533 -8.62 -18.19 -23.95
N GLN A 534 -8.55 -17.39 -25.02
CA GLN A 534 -8.16 -17.87 -26.34
C GLN A 534 -6.71 -18.31 -26.41
N ARG A 535 -5.80 -17.52 -25.83
CA ARG A 535 -4.36 -17.82 -25.82
C ARG A 535 -4.06 -19.16 -25.13
N ILE A 536 -4.76 -19.44 -24.03
CA ILE A 536 -4.61 -20.70 -23.29
C ILE A 536 -5.49 -21.84 -23.81
N GLY A 537 -6.26 -21.61 -24.88
CA GLY A 537 -7.07 -22.65 -25.53
C GLY A 537 -8.39 -23.01 -24.84
N LEU A 538 -8.82 -22.28 -23.80
CA LEU A 538 -10.11 -22.49 -23.12
C LEU A 538 -11.30 -21.92 -23.89
N LEU A 539 -11.07 -20.86 -24.69
CA LEU A 539 -12.10 -20.21 -25.50
C LEU A 539 -11.77 -20.35 -26.98
N LYS A 540 -12.79 -20.72 -27.78
CA LYS A 540 -12.63 -20.93 -29.24
C LYS A 540 -13.05 -19.69 -30.05
N ASP A 541 -14.19 -19.10 -29.71
CA ASP A 541 -14.79 -17.95 -30.41
C ASP A 541 -14.75 -16.70 -29.51
N SER A 542 -13.94 -15.70 -29.88
CA SER A 542 -13.81 -14.46 -29.10
C SER A 542 -15.09 -13.66 -29.08
N VAL A 543 -15.79 -13.55 -30.21
CA VAL A 543 -16.93 -12.65 -30.34
C VAL A 543 -18.08 -13.17 -29.49
N LYS A 544 -18.33 -14.49 -29.57
CA LYS A 544 -19.33 -15.14 -28.71
C LYS A 544 -18.92 -15.06 -27.24
N ALA A 545 -17.66 -15.35 -26.92
CA ALA A 545 -17.20 -15.33 -25.54
C ALA A 545 -17.27 -13.92 -24.91
N GLU A 546 -16.96 -12.86 -25.67
CA GLU A 546 -17.10 -11.47 -25.23
C GLU A 546 -18.56 -11.12 -24.94
N HIS A 547 -19.49 -11.53 -25.82
CA HIS A 547 -20.91 -11.30 -25.62
C HIS A 547 -21.45 -12.04 -24.38
N ASP A 548 -21.15 -13.34 -24.28
CA ASP A 548 -21.61 -14.20 -23.19
C ASP A 548 -21.04 -13.75 -21.84
N LEU A 549 -19.75 -13.38 -21.79
CA LEU A 549 -19.12 -12.86 -20.59
C LEU A 549 -19.68 -11.48 -20.20
N THR A 550 -19.96 -10.60 -21.18
CA THR A 550 -20.60 -9.31 -20.92
C THR A 550 -21.96 -9.49 -20.26
N LEU A 551 -22.79 -10.40 -20.79
CA LEU A 551 -24.10 -10.70 -20.21
C LEU A 551 -24.00 -11.34 -18.82
N LEU A 552 -23.00 -12.19 -18.59
CA LEU A 552 -22.74 -12.78 -17.28
C LEU A 552 -22.39 -11.71 -16.23
N HIS A 553 -21.48 -10.78 -16.55
CA HIS A 553 -21.11 -9.66 -15.68
C HIS A 553 -22.30 -8.77 -15.37
N GLN A 554 -23.10 -8.45 -16.39
CA GLN A 554 -24.34 -7.69 -16.27
C GLN A 554 -25.32 -8.33 -15.28
N ARG A 555 -25.53 -9.65 -15.37
CA ARG A 555 -26.38 -10.42 -14.45
C ARG A 555 -25.78 -10.47 -13.04
N ALA A 556 -24.48 -10.68 -12.90
CA ALA A 556 -23.78 -10.69 -11.62
C ALA A 556 -23.90 -9.33 -10.91
N HIS A 557 -23.69 -8.23 -11.64
CA HIS A 557 -23.86 -6.89 -11.10
C HIS A 557 -25.29 -6.63 -10.63
N ALA A 558 -26.29 -7.03 -11.43
CA ALA A 558 -27.70 -6.92 -11.05
C ALA A 558 -27.99 -7.72 -9.75
N LEU A 559 -27.46 -8.94 -9.64
CA LEU A 559 -27.55 -9.77 -8.44
C LEU A 559 -26.94 -9.09 -7.20
N LEU A 560 -25.75 -8.51 -7.34
CA LEU A 560 -25.05 -7.84 -6.24
C LEU A 560 -25.74 -6.53 -5.84
N SER A 561 -26.34 -5.82 -6.79
CA SER A 561 -27.06 -4.57 -6.50
C SER A 561 -28.25 -4.75 -5.55
N LEU A 562 -28.87 -5.95 -5.55
CA LEU A 562 -29.95 -6.31 -4.62
C LEU A 562 -29.49 -6.45 -3.18
N GLN A 563 -28.18 -6.66 -2.97
CA GLN A 563 -27.58 -6.87 -1.66
C GLN A 563 -26.96 -5.59 -1.09
N ARG A 564 -26.98 -4.47 -1.83
CA ARG A 564 -26.35 -3.22 -1.37
C ARG A 564 -27.22 -2.45 -0.39
N HIS A 565 -26.58 -1.69 0.51
CA HIS A 565 -27.28 -0.67 1.28
C HIS A 565 -27.95 0.35 0.36
N PRO A 566 -29.22 0.74 0.61
CA PRO A 566 -29.86 1.82 -0.12
C PRO A 566 -29.12 3.13 0.19
N ILE A 567 -28.42 3.67 -0.82
CA ILE A 567 -27.68 4.92 -0.69
C ILE A 567 -28.70 6.06 -0.55
N GLY A 568 -28.58 6.86 0.52
CA GLY A 568 -29.39 8.08 0.70
C GLY A 568 -29.10 9.09 -0.42
N MET A 569 -30.10 9.86 -0.84
CA MET A 569 -30.03 10.76 -2.01
C MET A 569 -28.93 11.85 -1.96
N ASP A 570 -28.29 12.07 -0.81
CA ASP A 570 -27.25 13.09 -0.63
C ASP A 570 -25.80 12.58 -0.82
N ALA A 571 -25.60 11.30 -1.15
CA ALA A 571 -24.25 10.78 -1.43
C ALA A 571 -23.75 11.22 -2.81
N GLN A 572 -22.55 11.83 -2.87
CA GLN A 572 -21.91 12.23 -4.11
C GLN A 572 -21.76 11.05 -5.11
N PRO A 573 -21.74 11.33 -6.43
CA PRO A 573 -21.60 10.31 -7.49
C PRO A 573 -20.26 9.54 -7.48
N THR A 574 -19.31 9.90 -6.61
CA THR A 574 -18.06 9.18 -6.34
C THR A 574 -18.25 7.91 -5.50
N SER A 575 -19.48 7.57 -5.08
CA SER A 575 -19.78 6.47 -4.16
C SER A 575 -19.75 5.06 -4.76
N ASP A 576 -19.72 4.88 -6.09
CA ASP A 576 -19.67 3.54 -6.71
C ASP A 576 -18.30 3.26 -7.35
N LEU A 577 -17.24 3.24 -6.53
CA LEU A 577 -15.87 2.92 -6.95
C LEU A 577 -15.75 1.57 -7.68
N LEU A 578 -16.72 0.67 -7.51
CA LEU A 578 -16.79 -0.63 -8.17
C LEU A 578 -16.99 -0.52 -9.69
N GLN A 579 -17.52 0.60 -10.20
CA GLN A 579 -17.64 0.79 -11.66
C GLN A 579 -16.29 0.94 -12.36
N TYR A 580 -15.23 1.27 -11.62
CA TYR A 580 -13.85 1.39 -12.11
C TYR A 580 -13.02 0.13 -11.87
N LYS A 581 -13.67 -0.98 -11.53
CA LYS A 581 -13.02 -2.26 -11.29
C LYS A 581 -13.67 -3.36 -12.12
N HIS A 582 -12.93 -4.44 -12.35
CA HIS A 582 -13.40 -5.60 -13.09
C HIS A 582 -13.59 -6.81 -12.18
N ASP A 583 -14.71 -7.53 -12.31
CA ASP A 583 -14.97 -8.75 -11.51
C ASP A 583 -14.19 -9.95 -12.04
N TRP A 584 -12.91 -10.02 -11.63
CA TRP A 584 -11.99 -11.11 -11.98
C TRP A 584 -12.49 -12.48 -11.53
N PHE A 585 -13.30 -12.56 -10.47
CA PHE A 585 -13.88 -13.81 -9.99
C PHE A 585 -14.92 -14.35 -10.97
N VAL A 586 -15.86 -13.52 -11.40
CA VAL A 586 -16.86 -13.90 -12.44
C VAL A 586 -16.17 -14.31 -13.74
N SER A 587 -15.15 -13.55 -14.16
CA SER A 587 -14.37 -13.88 -15.35
C SER A 587 -13.61 -15.21 -15.23
N THR A 588 -13.07 -15.53 -14.06
CA THR A 588 -12.36 -16.81 -13.84
C THR A 588 -13.33 -17.98 -13.83
N MET A 589 -14.51 -17.85 -13.21
CA MET A 589 -15.57 -18.86 -13.26
C MET A 589 -16.07 -19.12 -14.69
N PHE A 590 -16.08 -18.08 -15.54
CA PHE A 590 -16.39 -18.22 -16.97
C PHE A 590 -15.31 -18.99 -17.74
N LEU A 591 -14.04 -18.69 -17.50
CA LEU A 591 -12.92 -19.42 -18.09
C LEU A 591 -12.91 -20.88 -17.65
N MET A 592 -13.13 -21.15 -16.36
CA MET A 592 -13.18 -22.51 -15.82
C MET A 592 -14.31 -23.33 -16.44
N ALA A 593 -15.45 -22.69 -16.72
CA ALA A 593 -16.58 -23.29 -17.42
C ALA A 593 -16.37 -23.49 -18.93
N GLY A 594 -15.19 -23.19 -19.48
CA GLY A 594 -14.92 -23.26 -20.91
C GLY A 594 -15.76 -22.28 -21.73
N GLY A 595 -16.14 -21.14 -21.14
CA GLY A 595 -17.00 -20.14 -21.77
C GLY A 595 -18.50 -20.45 -21.76
N ASN A 596 -18.96 -21.43 -20.97
CA ASN A 596 -20.38 -21.72 -20.81
C ASN A 596 -21.04 -20.76 -19.81
N MET A 597 -21.72 -19.73 -20.33
CA MET A 597 -22.40 -18.70 -19.52
C MET A 597 -23.39 -19.28 -18.52
N ASP A 598 -24.27 -20.19 -18.94
CA ASP A 598 -25.32 -20.72 -18.07
C ASP A 598 -24.71 -21.51 -16.92
N ARG A 599 -23.71 -22.36 -17.21
CA ARG A 599 -23.00 -23.13 -16.19
C ARG A 599 -22.34 -22.21 -15.15
N SER A 600 -21.62 -21.17 -15.61
CA SER A 600 -21.02 -20.17 -14.72
C SER A 600 -22.07 -19.45 -13.88
N TRP A 601 -23.20 -19.06 -14.48
CA TRP A 601 -24.28 -18.38 -13.76
C TRP A 601 -24.89 -19.23 -12.64
N HIS A 602 -25.19 -20.50 -12.92
CA HIS A 602 -25.75 -21.41 -11.91
C HIS A 602 -24.80 -21.58 -10.71
N LEU A 603 -23.51 -21.73 -10.96
CA LEU A 603 -22.51 -21.83 -9.91
C LEU A 603 -22.34 -20.54 -9.10
N LEU A 604 -22.32 -19.38 -9.75
CA LEU A 604 -22.29 -18.09 -9.06
C LEU A 604 -23.50 -17.93 -8.13
N CYS A 605 -24.69 -18.34 -8.59
CA CYS A 605 -25.91 -18.32 -7.76
C CYS A 605 -25.82 -19.30 -6.58
N ALA A 606 -25.22 -20.48 -6.77
CA ALA A 606 -25.02 -21.47 -5.70
C ALA A 606 -23.95 -21.05 -4.68
N LEU A 607 -22.94 -20.30 -5.11
CA LEU A 607 -21.89 -19.75 -4.25
C LEU A 607 -22.36 -18.53 -3.45
N ALA A 608 -23.28 -17.74 -4.01
CA ALA A 608 -23.74 -16.47 -3.45
C ALA A 608 -24.36 -16.53 -2.03
N PRO A 609 -24.93 -17.64 -1.52
CA PRO A 609 -25.43 -17.70 -0.14
C PRO A 609 -24.34 -17.98 0.91
N LEU A 610 -23.25 -18.66 0.54
CA LEU A 610 -22.23 -19.11 1.49
C LEU A 610 -21.41 -17.92 2.04
N LEU A 611 -21.15 -17.86 3.34
CA LEU A 611 -20.28 -16.81 3.90
C LEU A 611 -18.83 -16.96 3.43
N ALA A 612 -18.32 -18.20 3.34
CA ALA A 612 -16.95 -18.47 2.92
C ALA A 612 -16.59 -17.86 1.56
N THR A 613 -17.57 -17.77 0.65
CA THR A 613 -17.38 -17.19 -0.69
C THR A 613 -17.28 -15.67 -0.66
N ALA A 614 -17.64 -14.99 0.45
CA ALA A 614 -17.44 -13.56 0.59
C ALA A 614 -15.93 -13.20 0.62
N LEU A 615 -15.08 -14.12 1.07
CA LEU A 615 -13.62 -13.93 1.04
C LEU A 615 -13.06 -14.09 -0.38
N LEU A 616 -13.64 -15.00 -1.17
CA LEU A 616 -13.20 -15.35 -2.53
C LEU A 616 -13.80 -14.45 -3.61
N TRP A 617 -14.97 -13.88 -3.35
CA TRP A 617 -15.69 -12.98 -4.25
C TRP A 617 -15.76 -11.56 -3.67
N PRO A 618 -14.67 -10.79 -3.80
CA PRO A 618 -14.54 -9.41 -3.36
C PRO A 618 -15.73 -8.47 -3.65
N PHE A 619 -16.23 -8.49 -4.88
CA PHE A 619 -17.36 -7.65 -5.30
C PHE A 619 -18.61 -7.95 -4.48
N ARG A 620 -18.83 -9.22 -4.13
CA ARG A 620 -19.93 -9.64 -3.27
C ARG A 620 -19.77 -9.11 -1.86
N LEU A 621 -18.58 -9.23 -1.27
CA LEU A 621 -18.35 -8.71 0.07
C LEU A 621 -18.61 -7.21 0.15
N HIS A 622 -18.09 -6.44 -0.81
CA HIS A 622 -18.35 -5.00 -0.91
C HIS A 622 -19.82 -4.65 -1.06
N ALA A 623 -20.57 -5.49 -1.77
CA ALA A 623 -21.99 -5.28 -1.98
C ALA A 623 -22.83 -5.67 -0.77
N ALA A 624 -22.30 -6.24 0.32
CA ALA A 624 -23.11 -6.80 1.39
C ALA A 624 -23.75 -5.74 2.32
N VAL A 625 -25.06 -5.85 2.58
CA VAL A 625 -25.84 -5.05 3.57
C VAL A 625 -25.29 -5.13 4.99
N HIS A 626 -24.43 -6.09 5.30
CA HIS A 626 -23.92 -6.30 6.65
C HIS A 626 -22.64 -5.50 6.95
N LEU A 627 -22.07 -4.81 5.95
CA LEU A 627 -20.89 -3.99 6.15
C LEU A 627 -21.22 -2.69 6.91
N PRO A 628 -20.34 -2.25 7.83
CA PRO A 628 -20.47 -0.91 8.42
C PRO A 628 -20.47 0.18 7.34
N GLU A 629 -21.40 1.13 7.43
CA GLU A 629 -21.50 2.29 6.53
C GLU A 629 -20.14 2.94 6.17
N PRO A 630 -19.23 3.28 7.10
CA PRO A 630 -17.97 3.93 6.72
C PRO A 630 -17.06 3.05 5.84
N VAL A 631 -17.15 1.72 5.97
CA VAL A 631 -16.40 0.78 5.13
C VAL A 631 -17.07 0.67 3.77
N ALA A 632 -18.40 0.52 3.75
CA ALA A 632 -19.19 0.47 2.52
C ALA A 632 -19.00 1.73 1.64
N PHE A 633 -18.94 2.92 2.25
CA PHE A 633 -18.75 4.19 1.54
C PHE A 633 -17.30 4.54 1.23
N SER A 634 -16.31 3.92 1.89
CA SER A 634 -14.89 4.18 1.59
C SER A 634 -14.42 3.56 0.28
N GLY A 635 -15.13 2.54 -0.22
CA GLY A 635 -14.69 1.72 -1.35
C GLY A 635 -13.46 0.84 -1.08
N LEU A 636 -12.87 0.93 0.12
CA LEU A 636 -11.78 0.07 0.55
C LEU A 636 -12.28 -1.32 0.90
N HIS A 637 -11.51 -2.33 0.49
CA HIS A 637 -11.91 -3.70 0.67
C HIS A 637 -11.98 -4.10 2.14
N PRO A 638 -13.11 -4.69 2.61
CA PRO A 638 -13.24 -5.07 4.02
C PRO A 638 -12.16 -6.06 4.46
N LEU A 639 -11.72 -6.97 3.57
CA LEU A 639 -10.61 -7.89 3.88
C LEU A 639 -9.32 -7.17 4.24
N LEU A 640 -9.00 -6.07 3.55
CA LEU A 640 -7.78 -5.33 3.85
C LEU A 640 -7.79 -4.82 5.30
N THR A 641 -8.94 -4.32 5.74
CA THR A 641 -9.13 -3.84 7.12
C THR A 641 -9.21 -4.98 8.16
N CYS A 642 -9.81 -6.11 7.80
CA CYS A 642 -10.06 -7.21 8.74
C CYS A 642 -8.90 -8.21 8.85
N THR A 643 -8.24 -8.56 7.74
CA THR A 643 -7.23 -9.63 7.67
C THR A 643 -5.82 -9.12 7.34
N GLY A 644 -5.67 -7.87 6.87
CA GLY A 644 -4.36 -7.35 6.47
C GLY A 644 -3.30 -7.44 7.59
N HIS A 645 -3.67 -7.13 8.83
CA HIS A 645 -2.77 -7.23 9.98
C HIS A 645 -2.29 -8.68 10.27
N LEU A 646 -3.08 -9.70 9.89
CA LEU A 646 -2.68 -11.10 10.03
C LEU A 646 -1.58 -11.44 9.01
N VAL A 647 -1.73 -10.97 7.76
CA VAL A 647 -0.71 -11.12 6.72
C VAL A 647 0.60 -10.45 7.15
N GLU A 648 0.53 -9.21 7.63
CA GLU A 648 1.72 -8.51 8.13
C GLU A 648 2.40 -9.26 9.29
N SER A 649 1.61 -9.78 10.22
CA SER A 649 2.12 -10.52 11.38
C SER A 649 2.77 -11.84 10.97
N LEU A 650 2.18 -12.54 10.00
CA LEU A 650 2.70 -13.81 9.47
C LEU A 650 4.01 -13.59 8.69
N VAL A 651 4.08 -12.57 7.84
CA VAL A 651 5.33 -12.23 7.14
C VAL A 651 6.41 -11.82 8.14
N MET A 652 6.05 -11.11 9.21
CA MET A 652 6.99 -10.73 10.26
C MET A 652 7.49 -11.94 11.07
N SER A 653 6.67 -12.96 11.33
CA SER A 653 7.07 -14.15 12.08
C SER A 653 7.85 -15.15 11.24
N GLU A 654 7.35 -15.48 10.05
CA GLU A 654 7.92 -16.53 9.20
C GLU A 654 9.07 -16.02 8.33
N LEU A 655 9.02 -14.75 7.89
CA LEU A 655 9.96 -14.18 6.92
C LEU A 655 10.51 -12.81 7.37
N PRO A 656 11.26 -12.74 8.50
CA PRO A 656 11.67 -11.48 9.11
C PRO A 656 12.59 -10.62 8.23
N LEU A 657 13.40 -11.25 7.37
CA LEU A 657 14.24 -10.53 6.40
C LEU A 657 13.40 -9.88 5.30
N LEU A 658 12.38 -10.58 4.81
CA LEU A 658 11.44 -10.06 3.82
C LEU A 658 10.58 -8.94 4.42
N SER A 659 10.09 -9.12 5.66
CA SER A 659 9.41 -8.07 6.42
C SER A 659 10.27 -6.81 6.57
N SER A 660 11.58 -6.98 6.84
CA SER A 660 12.51 -5.86 6.90
C SER A 660 12.71 -5.18 5.54
N ALA A 661 12.76 -5.95 4.45
CA ALA A 661 12.83 -5.42 3.09
C ALA A 661 11.59 -4.62 2.72
N PHE A 662 10.39 -5.13 3.02
CA PHE A 662 9.12 -4.41 2.82
C PHE A 662 9.07 -3.10 3.61
N ARG A 663 9.51 -3.13 4.88
CA ARG A 663 9.60 -1.93 5.71
C ARG A 663 10.58 -0.91 5.15
N MET A 664 11.73 -1.33 4.62
CA MET A 664 12.69 -0.43 3.97
C MET A 664 12.16 0.13 2.64
N ALA A 665 11.39 -0.67 1.89
CA ALA A 665 10.76 -0.25 0.66
C ALA A 665 9.54 0.66 0.88
N GLY A 666 8.99 0.69 2.10
CA GLY A 666 7.77 1.43 2.43
C GLY A 666 6.49 0.78 1.92
N CYS A 667 6.54 -0.50 1.52
CA CYS A 667 5.39 -1.23 0.94
C CYS A 667 4.77 -2.18 1.97
N SER A 668 3.45 -2.34 1.95
CA SER A 668 2.75 -3.33 2.78
C SER A 668 2.57 -4.67 2.07
N PRO A 669 3.08 -5.77 2.65
CA PRO A 669 2.75 -7.14 2.23
C PRO A 669 1.24 -7.40 2.13
N ALA A 670 0.44 -6.83 3.05
CA ALA A 670 -1.00 -7.00 3.03
C ALA A 670 -1.67 -6.38 1.79
N GLN A 671 -1.24 -5.19 1.36
CA GLN A 671 -1.75 -4.54 0.15
C GLN A 671 -1.46 -5.36 -1.12
N LEU A 672 -0.24 -5.90 -1.23
CA LEU A 672 0.15 -6.78 -2.34
C LEU A 672 -0.64 -8.09 -2.32
N CYS A 673 -0.71 -8.76 -1.17
CA CYS A 673 -1.43 -10.01 -0.99
C CYS A 673 -2.91 -9.86 -1.36
N GLN A 674 -3.54 -8.77 -0.93
CA GLN A 674 -4.92 -8.48 -1.27
C GLN A 674 -5.11 -8.28 -2.78
N SER A 675 -4.21 -7.55 -3.45
CA SER A 675 -4.26 -7.38 -4.91
C SER A 675 -4.18 -8.73 -5.63
N TRP A 676 -3.31 -9.64 -5.17
CA TRP A 676 -3.21 -10.99 -5.71
C TRP A 676 -4.47 -11.82 -5.49
N LEU A 677 -5.04 -11.79 -4.29
CA LEU A 677 -6.28 -12.50 -3.97
C LEU A 677 -7.46 -11.96 -4.80
N TYR A 678 -7.56 -10.64 -4.95
CA TYR A 678 -8.61 -9.98 -5.72
C TYR A 678 -8.56 -10.35 -7.20
N GLN A 679 -7.35 -10.41 -7.75
CA GLN A 679 -7.11 -10.68 -9.16
C GLN A 679 -6.88 -12.17 -9.44
N LEU A 680 -7.12 -13.04 -8.44
CA LEU A 680 -6.92 -14.48 -8.52
C LEU A 680 -5.55 -14.86 -9.12
N PHE A 681 -4.53 -14.12 -8.72
CA PHE A 681 -3.14 -14.28 -9.17
C PHE A 681 -2.91 -14.08 -10.68
N LEU A 682 -3.91 -13.63 -11.45
CA LEU A 682 -3.82 -13.38 -12.90
C LEU A 682 -2.90 -12.21 -13.29
N GLY A 683 -2.57 -11.35 -12.33
CA GLY A 683 -1.68 -10.20 -12.49
C GLY A 683 -0.22 -10.48 -12.09
N LEU A 684 0.13 -11.69 -11.65
CA LEU A 684 1.48 -12.02 -11.19
C LEU A 684 2.40 -12.39 -12.34
N ALA A 685 3.59 -11.82 -12.35
CA ALA A 685 4.64 -12.21 -13.29
C ALA A 685 5.74 -13.00 -12.60
N GLY A 686 6.30 -13.98 -13.32
CA GLY A 686 7.50 -14.69 -12.92
C GLY A 686 8.76 -13.86 -13.16
N PRO A 687 9.90 -14.25 -12.56
CA PRO A 687 11.19 -13.71 -12.97
C PRO A 687 11.44 -14.08 -14.44
N GLY A 688 11.69 -13.06 -15.27
CA GLY A 688 12.17 -13.21 -16.65
C GLY A 688 13.65 -13.47 -16.71
#